data_AF-A0A0D7BI13-F1
#
_entry.id   AF-A0A0D7BI13-F1
#
_cell.length_a   1.000
_cell.length_b   1.000
_cell.length_c   1.000
_cell.angle_alpha   90.00
_cell.angle_beta   90.00
_cell.angle_gamma   90.00
#
_symmetry.space_group_name_H-M   'P 1'
#
loop_
_entity.id
_entity.type
_entity.pdbx_description
1 polymer ?
#
loop_
_entity_poly.entity_id
_entity_poly.type
_entity_poly.pdbx_seq_one_letter_code
_entity_poly.pdbx_strand_id
1 'polypeptide(L)'
;MSKEAAEDVGSATAESVKSFVAGGFGGVCAVLVGHPFDLTKTRLQTAAPGTYTGGLDVVKRTVAKDGLTGMFRGVVPPLLGVTPIFAISFWAYDTSKLLIFAATPNRKSETLSIGELATAGFMSAVPTTLVTAPVERAKVLLQVQGQGVAGEKQYKGVIDVIGHLYKEGGLKSIFRGSFATILRDGPGSAAYFAAYEVTKKALTPAGKSPSDLDLGSIIVAGGMAGVAMWSLAIPPDVLKSRIQSAPEGTYSGFLDCAKKTIAADGVKALWRGFGPAMARAFPANAATFGMLKLRVRGTAPLPLAITTSTMRPWRILVSTSLLFGNILCSQTPLSGPSTLASTLVSELNKDPDYELLLRLLQRTRLIPTLNRLNGSTFFAPTNEAIEQHAFWRSILDDGSATLADNVQEQLRQQLFYHLLNYTVNAFPEEASDLQVHKTLHFPRIPLDSPTHEPPPYPPWIPIPGGSLGGEPQRLRLVPHKEKLYVGVDAHGKGGVQVTKGKVDAGNGALFGINKMLEPPPDLATVLSQTPSLSYFNSLLTPDIHKALNSTSALTLFLPTNEAWNSLDKLERTYLESEFASDDLAKILNMHAVSEGVSWSDAFHPALNLTTIDGQNLEIVVSPDKTMVGQADLVEADIYASNGVLHIVNSLMIPPGALQITPEKYLLALNCTSFVSLIHSTNLTSLVNDTEAKYTILAPQDDIFTFFDEPTLPEPGSEELKKMLQYHFLPGRWTPKKLQDGMLLETALQEPGLDGGRQVLEVESDTKKIRFAGASVIGEPVEVNNTLIYFISKALVPPTDALQAALPSLELSSFLAAVSSTSVAKTIKKTPRTSLLIPHNEAFQRLGLLVSAHLLAASSKSDLEKVLLHHSLDSVQYAEELVNGSSHSYSTLEGSDLTLEKDANGTVFLSASGGWAGMRTELYPKNTLTETGVIHELSDLLIPRSVDLTAGKLVKAAKGSTMGTLVSKAGFEWVLNGTAPPEGSRWDQAGMTGAGWTLLCPTDDAFKDYNLTELYQDTRRLESLVVQHLIPMVPPSLVVAEALNNNRPLHMDDSATYATVLTRDFQEDYGDVVFKEVESAPGSYVVGIKGARGTNGKTHAATVMAWGRSTTGGGTGGVIQIDQVLEPYYPGPWRQYGAPAVVGVLGIILIVLFFLGVTWVMRRDTTEATYEPVGGFGRNEEDD
;
A
#
# COMPACT_ATOMS: atom_id res chain seq x y z
N MET A 1 -5.37 7.55 19.67
CA MET A 1 -4.77 6.59 18.71
C MET A 1 -4.19 7.41 17.57
N SER A 2 -2.86 7.42 17.43
CA SER A 2 -2.13 8.32 16.54
C SER A 2 -2.01 7.80 15.09
N LYS A 3 -1.91 8.69 14.08
CA LYS A 3 -1.66 8.47 12.66
C LYS A 3 -0.22 8.08 12.38
N GLU A 4 0.71 8.21 13.31
CA GLU A 4 1.92 7.38 13.23
C GLU A 4 1.54 5.89 13.34
N ALA A 5 0.64 5.53 14.26
CA ALA A 5 0.06 4.19 14.32
C ALA A 5 -0.98 3.92 13.21
N ALA A 6 -1.29 4.85 12.32
CA ALA A 6 -2.14 4.62 11.14
C ALA A 6 -1.33 4.58 9.82
N GLU A 7 -0.24 5.34 9.73
CA GLU A 7 0.74 5.34 8.63
C GLU A 7 1.66 4.13 8.72
N ASP A 8 2.09 3.76 9.93
CA ASP A 8 2.85 2.53 10.16
C ASP A 8 1.94 1.30 9.98
N VAL A 9 0.64 1.43 10.30
CA VAL A 9 -0.37 0.43 9.94
C VAL A 9 -0.67 0.43 8.45
N GLY A 10 -0.62 1.57 7.75
CA GLY A 10 -0.87 1.73 6.31
C GLY A 10 0.25 1.15 5.43
N SER A 11 1.49 1.48 5.75
CA SER A 11 2.70 0.91 5.17
C SER A 11 2.82 -0.58 5.50
N ALA A 12 2.64 -0.96 6.77
CA ALA A 12 2.60 -2.36 7.16
C ALA A 12 1.41 -3.09 6.53
N THR A 13 0.26 -2.46 6.28
CA THR A 13 -0.86 -3.10 5.57
C THR A 13 -0.58 -3.25 4.08
N ALA A 14 0.05 -2.29 3.40
CA ALA A 14 0.43 -2.44 1.99
C ALA A 14 1.49 -3.54 1.82
N GLU A 15 2.52 -3.56 2.68
CA GLU A 15 3.55 -4.60 2.69
C GLU A 15 2.98 -5.95 3.15
N SER A 16 2.04 -5.96 4.11
CA SER A 16 1.30 -7.15 4.53
C SER A 16 0.36 -7.64 3.44
N VAL A 17 -0.28 -6.77 2.66
CA VAL A 17 -1.15 -7.12 1.52
C VAL A 17 -0.32 -7.67 0.38
N LYS A 18 0.83 -7.05 0.05
CA LYS A 18 1.79 -7.61 -0.93
C LYS A 18 2.32 -8.97 -0.48
N SER A 19 2.67 -9.10 0.80
CA SER A 19 3.10 -10.37 1.41
C SER A 19 1.98 -11.41 1.48
N PHE A 20 0.74 -10.98 1.70
CA PHE A 20 -0.46 -11.81 1.74
C PHE A 20 -0.85 -12.30 0.35
N VAL A 21 -0.78 -11.44 -0.68
CA VAL A 21 -1.04 -11.81 -2.08
C VAL A 21 0.08 -12.70 -2.61
N ALA A 22 1.35 -12.37 -2.33
CA ALA A 22 2.49 -13.21 -2.72
C ALA A 22 2.47 -14.56 -1.99
N GLY A 23 2.16 -14.57 -0.70
CA GLY A 23 1.96 -15.78 0.09
C GLY A 23 0.75 -16.60 -0.38
N GLY A 24 -0.34 -15.93 -0.76
CA GLY A 24 -1.54 -16.55 -1.33
C GLY A 24 -1.26 -17.21 -2.68
N PHE A 25 -0.53 -16.54 -3.58
CA PHE A 25 -0.16 -17.07 -4.89
C PHE A 25 0.87 -18.21 -4.77
N GLY A 26 1.87 -18.06 -3.88
CA GLY A 26 2.77 -19.16 -3.52
C GLY A 26 2.01 -20.37 -2.96
N GLY A 27 1.00 -20.14 -2.13
CA GLY A 27 0.10 -21.16 -1.62
C GLY A 27 -0.72 -21.85 -2.71
N VAL A 28 -1.25 -21.11 -3.68
CA VAL A 28 -1.95 -21.66 -4.87
C VAL A 28 -1.03 -22.57 -5.68
N CYS A 29 0.20 -22.13 -5.97
CA CYS A 29 1.19 -22.95 -6.67
C CYS A 29 1.53 -24.23 -5.89
N ALA A 30 1.70 -24.14 -4.57
CA ALA A 30 1.96 -25.28 -3.70
C ALA A 30 0.80 -26.30 -3.72
N VAL A 31 -0.45 -25.80 -3.76
CA VAL A 31 -1.65 -26.64 -3.90
C VAL A 31 -1.65 -27.31 -5.27
N LEU A 32 -1.46 -26.58 -6.36
CA LEU A 32 -1.48 -27.14 -7.72
C LEU A 32 -0.41 -28.23 -7.92
N VAL A 33 0.83 -27.97 -7.47
CA VAL A 33 1.92 -28.95 -7.58
C VAL A 33 1.74 -30.12 -6.62
N GLY A 34 1.22 -29.87 -5.41
CA GLY A 34 1.05 -30.88 -4.37
C GLY A 34 -0.21 -31.75 -4.50
N HIS A 35 -1.24 -31.28 -5.20
CA HIS A 35 -2.56 -31.91 -5.21
C HIS A 35 -2.59 -33.34 -5.78
N PRO A 36 -1.86 -33.67 -6.86
CA PRO A 36 -1.81 -35.05 -7.36
C PRO A 36 -1.28 -36.06 -6.32
N PHE A 37 -0.31 -35.64 -5.50
CA PHE A 37 0.23 -36.45 -4.40
C PHE A 37 -0.79 -36.58 -3.28
N ASP A 38 -1.50 -35.50 -2.94
CA ASP A 38 -2.57 -35.51 -1.93
C ASP A 38 -3.74 -36.40 -2.32
N LEU A 39 -4.18 -36.34 -3.57
CA LEU A 39 -5.24 -37.22 -4.06
C LEU A 39 -4.81 -38.69 -3.96
N THR A 40 -3.59 -38.99 -4.38
CA THR A 40 -3.01 -40.35 -4.29
C THR A 40 -2.96 -40.82 -2.84
N LYS A 41 -2.50 -39.96 -1.93
CA LYS A 41 -2.46 -40.22 -0.48
C LYS A 41 -3.86 -40.50 0.07
N THR A 42 -4.80 -39.56 -0.07
CA THR A 42 -6.16 -39.68 0.50
C THR A 42 -6.84 -40.96 -0.01
N ARG A 43 -6.72 -41.26 -1.30
CA ARG A 43 -7.29 -42.47 -1.90
C ARG A 43 -6.71 -43.76 -1.31
N LEU A 44 -5.41 -43.80 -0.98
CA LEU A 44 -4.81 -44.95 -0.30
C LEU A 44 -5.28 -45.10 1.16
N GLN A 45 -5.57 -43.98 1.83
CA GLN A 45 -5.97 -43.96 3.24
C GLN A 45 -7.42 -44.43 3.44
N THR A 46 -8.32 -44.08 2.51
CA THR A 46 -9.76 -44.33 2.59
C THR A 46 -10.22 -45.59 1.85
N ALA A 47 -9.39 -46.13 0.95
CA ALA A 47 -9.76 -47.33 0.21
C ALA A 47 -9.87 -48.57 1.10
N ALA A 48 -10.83 -49.43 0.76
CA ALA A 48 -10.96 -50.75 1.36
C ALA A 48 -9.70 -51.60 1.08
N PRO A 49 -9.35 -52.55 1.97
CA PRO A 49 -8.23 -53.46 1.76
C PRO A 49 -8.29 -54.16 0.40
N GLY A 50 -7.16 -54.23 -0.31
CA GLY A 50 -7.07 -54.88 -1.62
C GLY A 50 -7.50 -54.03 -2.83
N THR A 51 -8.07 -52.83 -2.62
CA THR A 51 -8.50 -51.96 -3.73
C THR A 51 -7.34 -51.49 -4.61
N TYR A 52 -6.21 -51.14 -3.99
CA TYR A 52 -4.99 -50.68 -4.67
C TYR A 52 -3.76 -51.40 -4.13
N THR A 53 -2.81 -51.70 -5.00
CA THR A 53 -1.53 -52.33 -4.62
C THR A 53 -0.49 -51.30 -4.14
N GLY A 54 -0.66 -50.02 -4.48
CA GLY A 54 0.23 -48.92 -4.07
C GLY A 54 -0.13 -47.58 -4.72
N GLY A 55 0.66 -46.54 -4.46
CA GLY A 55 0.40 -45.19 -4.97
C GLY A 55 0.42 -45.10 -6.50
N LEU A 56 1.35 -45.79 -7.16
CA LEU A 56 1.40 -45.83 -8.63
C LEU A 56 0.16 -46.51 -9.24
N ASP A 57 -0.42 -47.51 -8.56
CA ASP A 57 -1.65 -48.15 -8.99
C ASP A 57 -2.85 -47.19 -8.87
N VAL A 58 -2.90 -46.37 -7.82
CA VAL A 58 -3.90 -45.29 -7.70
C VAL A 58 -3.77 -44.30 -8.85
N VAL A 59 -2.56 -43.83 -9.17
CA VAL A 59 -2.34 -42.90 -10.29
C VAL A 59 -2.76 -43.53 -11.62
N LYS A 60 -2.29 -44.74 -11.93
CA LYS A 60 -2.62 -45.46 -13.18
C LYS A 60 -4.13 -45.64 -13.35
N ARG A 61 -4.82 -46.14 -12.31
CA ARG A 61 -6.28 -46.35 -12.37
C ARG A 61 -7.07 -45.04 -12.43
N THR A 62 -6.59 -43.99 -11.76
CA THR A 62 -7.23 -42.67 -11.79
C THR A 62 -7.12 -42.05 -13.18
N VAL A 63 -5.92 -42.07 -13.78
CA VAL A 63 -5.70 -41.53 -15.13
C VAL A 63 -6.43 -42.37 -16.19
N ALA A 64 -6.46 -43.70 -16.05
CA ALA A 64 -7.21 -44.56 -16.95
C ALA A 64 -8.73 -44.34 -16.89
N LYS A 65 -9.28 -44.03 -15.70
CA LYS A 65 -10.73 -43.86 -15.49
C LYS A 65 -11.22 -42.44 -15.78
N ASP A 66 -10.47 -41.42 -15.32
CA ASP A 66 -10.91 -40.02 -15.26
C ASP A 66 -9.98 -39.07 -16.05
N GLY A 67 -8.98 -39.59 -16.77
CA GLY A 67 -7.96 -38.79 -17.46
C GLY A 67 -6.99 -38.07 -16.51
N LEU A 68 -6.09 -37.26 -17.06
CA LEU A 68 -5.12 -36.46 -16.26
C LEU A 68 -5.81 -35.45 -15.34
N THR A 69 -6.95 -34.89 -15.77
CA THR A 69 -7.79 -33.99 -14.96
C THR A 69 -8.37 -34.68 -13.73
N GLY A 70 -8.49 -36.01 -13.74
CA GLY A 70 -8.92 -36.81 -12.59
C GLY A 70 -7.99 -36.68 -11.38
N MET A 71 -6.70 -36.40 -11.60
CA MET A 71 -5.70 -36.18 -10.55
C MET A 71 -5.91 -34.87 -9.78
N PHE A 72 -6.74 -33.96 -10.31
CA PHE A 72 -7.09 -32.67 -9.70
C PHE A 72 -8.49 -32.65 -9.05
N ARG A 73 -9.12 -33.83 -8.88
CA ARG A 73 -10.42 -33.91 -8.21
C ARG A 73 -10.32 -33.41 -6.76
N GLY A 74 -11.22 -32.51 -6.39
CA GLY A 74 -11.24 -31.91 -5.05
C GLY A 74 -10.16 -30.84 -4.81
N VAL A 75 -9.58 -30.24 -5.86
CA VAL A 75 -8.58 -29.15 -5.73
C VAL A 75 -9.20 -27.80 -5.35
N VAL A 76 -10.49 -27.60 -5.62
CA VAL A 76 -11.16 -26.31 -5.36
C VAL A 76 -11.24 -25.95 -3.87
N PRO A 77 -11.64 -26.84 -2.93
CA PRO A 77 -11.63 -26.50 -1.51
C PRO A 77 -10.27 -26.00 -0.99
N PRO A 78 -9.13 -26.70 -1.21
CA PRO A 78 -7.84 -26.20 -0.74
C PRO A 78 -7.41 -24.91 -1.46
N LEU A 79 -7.77 -24.67 -2.72
CA LEU A 79 -7.49 -23.38 -3.37
C LEU A 79 -8.24 -22.20 -2.73
N LEU A 80 -9.50 -22.41 -2.32
CA LEU A 80 -10.27 -21.39 -1.60
C LEU A 80 -9.78 -21.20 -0.16
N GLY A 81 -9.29 -22.27 0.47
CA GLY A 81 -8.87 -22.27 1.86
C GLY A 81 -7.40 -21.89 2.11
N VAL A 82 -6.50 -22.01 1.13
CA VAL A 82 -5.05 -21.93 1.36
C VAL A 82 -4.60 -20.60 1.95
N THR A 83 -5.09 -19.49 1.40
CA THR A 83 -4.75 -18.14 1.86
C THR A 83 -5.25 -17.86 3.29
N PRO A 84 -6.55 -18.04 3.63
CA PRO A 84 -7.01 -17.82 4.99
C PRO A 84 -6.42 -18.81 6.00
N ILE A 85 -6.13 -20.06 5.60
CA ILE A 85 -5.48 -21.06 6.47
C ILE A 85 -4.07 -20.59 6.85
N PHE A 86 -3.25 -20.17 5.88
CA PHE A 86 -1.90 -19.69 6.19
C PHE A 86 -1.91 -18.38 6.98
N ALA A 87 -2.81 -17.45 6.66
CA ALA A 87 -2.93 -16.18 7.39
C ALA A 87 -3.25 -16.40 8.87
N ILE A 88 -4.25 -17.24 9.18
CA ILE A 88 -4.61 -17.59 10.57
C ILE A 88 -3.46 -18.35 11.24
N SER A 89 -2.79 -19.25 10.52
CA SER A 89 -1.67 -20.03 11.06
C SER A 89 -0.49 -19.15 11.47
N PHE A 90 -0.07 -18.19 10.64
CA PHE A 90 1.03 -17.29 10.99
C PHE A 90 0.65 -16.33 12.11
N TRP A 91 -0.54 -15.72 12.05
CA TRP A 91 -1.04 -14.87 13.13
C TRP A 91 -1.10 -15.61 14.47
N ALA A 92 -1.65 -16.83 14.46
CA ALA A 92 -1.75 -17.64 15.67
C ALA A 92 -0.37 -18.10 16.16
N TYR A 93 0.58 -18.34 15.27
CA TYR A 93 1.96 -18.67 15.60
C TYR A 93 2.67 -17.50 16.31
N ASP A 94 2.55 -16.27 15.81
CA ASP A 94 3.15 -15.09 16.43
C ASP A 94 2.49 -14.72 17.76
N THR A 95 1.15 -14.81 17.82
CA THR A 95 0.40 -14.65 19.07
C THR A 95 0.84 -15.68 20.12
N SER A 96 1.10 -16.92 19.69
CA SER A 96 1.57 -17.99 20.57
C SER A 96 2.97 -17.72 21.13
N LYS A 97 3.87 -17.13 20.34
CA LYS A 97 5.19 -16.69 20.84
C LYS A 97 5.05 -15.63 21.92
N LEU A 98 4.20 -14.61 21.70
CA LEU A 98 3.94 -13.55 22.68
C LEU A 98 3.38 -14.11 23.99
N LEU A 99 2.47 -15.09 23.90
CA LEU A 99 1.90 -15.75 25.08
C LEU A 99 2.96 -16.56 25.85
N ILE A 100 3.89 -17.21 25.16
CA ILE A 100 5.02 -17.91 25.80
C ILE A 100 5.95 -16.91 26.49
N PHE A 101 6.26 -15.77 25.86
CA PHE A 101 7.03 -14.69 26.49
C PHE A 101 6.35 -14.15 27.75
N ALA A 102 5.05 -13.87 27.70
CA ALA A 102 4.28 -13.42 28.85
C ALA A 102 4.23 -14.46 29.99
N ALA A 103 4.21 -15.76 29.64
CA ALA A 103 4.22 -16.86 30.62
C ALA A 103 5.61 -17.15 31.22
N THR A 104 6.68 -16.54 30.71
CA THR A 104 8.07 -16.73 31.19
C THR A 104 8.78 -15.39 31.52
N PRO A 105 8.30 -14.62 32.51
CA PRO A 105 8.75 -13.24 32.78
C PRO A 105 10.21 -13.12 33.27
N ASN A 106 10.81 -14.19 33.81
CA ASN A 106 12.17 -14.17 34.39
C ASN A 106 13.24 -14.78 33.45
N ARG A 107 13.07 -14.68 32.14
CA ARG A 107 14.00 -15.31 31.18
C ARG A 107 15.29 -14.49 31.00
N LYS A 108 16.41 -15.18 30.78
CA LYS A 108 17.74 -14.58 30.54
C LYS A 108 18.15 -14.49 29.06
N SER A 109 17.41 -15.14 28.15
CA SER A 109 17.72 -15.23 26.71
C SER A 109 16.66 -14.50 25.90
N GLU A 110 17.08 -13.58 25.03
CA GLU A 110 16.19 -12.80 24.16
C GLU A 110 15.50 -13.66 23.09
N THR A 111 16.06 -14.82 22.74
CA THR A 111 15.51 -15.73 21.72
C THR A 111 14.75 -16.92 22.34
N LEU A 112 13.65 -17.34 21.69
CA LEU A 112 12.94 -18.58 22.04
C LEU A 112 13.77 -19.82 21.70
N SER A 113 13.73 -20.82 22.58
CA SER A 113 14.30 -22.14 22.35
C SER A 113 13.50 -22.91 21.29
N ILE A 114 14.13 -23.93 20.69
CA ILE A 114 13.48 -24.79 19.68
C ILE A 114 12.21 -25.45 20.24
N GLY A 115 12.22 -25.84 21.52
CA GLY A 115 11.04 -26.42 22.18
C GLY A 115 9.89 -25.43 22.33
N GLU A 116 10.17 -24.17 22.62
CA GLU A 116 9.17 -23.10 22.70
C GLU A 116 8.63 -22.75 21.32
N LEU A 117 9.47 -22.71 20.28
CA LEU A 117 9.03 -22.52 18.89
C LEU A 117 8.16 -23.67 18.39
N ALA A 118 8.48 -24.91 18.76
CA ALA A 118 7.65 -26.08 18.49
C ALA A 118 6.29 -25.97 19.21
N THR A 119 6.29 -25.49 20.46
CA THR A 119 5.07 -25.26 21.25
C THR A 119 4.19 -24.18 20.62
N ALA A 120 4.78 -23.07 20.16
CA ALA A 120 4.07 -22.04 19.40
C ALA A 120 3.47 -22.61 18.11
N GLY A 121 4.21 -23.48 17.41
CA GLY A 121 3.74 -24.21 16.24
C GLY A 121 2.50 -25.05 16.53
N PHE A 122 2.50 -25.79 17.64
CA PHE A 122 1.35 -26.59 18.09
C PHE A 122 0.13 -25.71 18.39
N MET A 123 0.31 -24.62 19.15
CA MET A 123 -0.79 -23.73 19.55
C MET A 123 -1.43 -23.03 18.34
N SER A 124 -0.65 -22.74 17.29
CA SER A 124 -1.15 -22.12 16.05
C SER A 124 -2.19 -22.98 15.30
N ALA A 125 -2.15 -24.31 15.46
CA ALA A 125 -3.04 -25.23 14.76
C ALA A 125 -4.50 -25.17 15.24
N VAL A 126 -4.74 -24.74 16.48
CA VAL A 126 -6.08 -24.71 17.10
C VAL A 126 -7.02 -23.72 16.38
N PRO A 127 -6.72 -22.42 16.28
CA PRO A 127 -7.56 -21.49 15.54
C PRO A 127 -7.58 -21.79 14.03
N THR A 128 -6.47 -22.25 13.47
CA THR A 128 -6.36 -22.64 12.05
C THR A 128 -7.36 -23.75 11.68
N THR A 129 -7.65 -24.66 12.62
CA THR A 129 -8.60 -25.76 12.40
C THR A 129 -10.02 -25.28 12.07
N LEU A 130 -10.43 -24.08 12.50
CA LEU A 130 -11.76 -23.54 12.19
C LEU A 130 -12.00 -23.40 10.68
N VAL A 131 -10.95 -23.11 9.92
CA VAL A 131 -11.02 -23.02 8.46
C VAL A 131 -10.55 -24.32 7.81
N THR A 132 -9.51 -24.97 8.34
CA THR A 132 -8.96 -26.20 7.77
C THR A 132 -9.94 -27.36 7.84
N ALA A 133 -10.69 -27.53 8.93
CA ALA A 133 -11.61 -28.66 9.10
C ALA A 133 -12.72 -28.73 8.04
N PRO A 134 -13.51 -27.67 7.77
CA PRO A 134 -14.52 -27.70 6.71
C PRO A 134 -13.90 -27.86 5.31
N VAL A 135 -12.78 -27.18 5.04
CA VAL A 135 -12.07 -27.25 3.76
C VAL A 135 -11.55 -28.66 3.48
N GLU A 136 -10.88 -29.27 4.46
CA GLU A 136 -10.34 -30.63 4.34
C GLU A 136 -11.46 -31.67 4.25
N ARG A 137 -12.59 -31.47 4.94
CA ARG A 137 -13.73 -32.39 4.82
C ARG A 137 -14.31 -32.36 3.41
N ALA A 138 -14.56 -31.18 2.85
CA ALA A 138 -15.07 -31.04 1.49
C ALA A 138 -14.08 -31.64 0.46
N LYS A 139 -12.78 -31.39 0.64
CA LYS A 139 -11.70 -31.97 -0.17
C LYS A 139 -11.70 -33.49 -0.12
N VAL A 140 -11.72 -34.11 1.06
CA VAL A 140 -11.67 -35.57 1.22
C VAL A 140 -12.86 -36.24 0.55
N LEU A 141 -14.08 -35.73 0.75
CA LEU A 141 -15.28 -36.30 0.10
C LEU A 141 -15.20 -36.25 -1.42
N LEU A 142 -14.74 -35.12 -1.98
CA LEU A 142 -14.53 -34.99 -3.42
C LEU A 142 -13.41 -35.90 -3.93
N GLN A 143 -12.31 -36.09 -3.19
CA GLN A 143 -11.19 -36.95 -3.58
C GLN A 143 -11.55 -38.45 -3.57
N VAL A 144 -12.39 -38.87 -2.62
CA VAL A 144 -12.90 -40.25 -2.47
C VAL A 144 -13.98 -40.56 -3.51
N GLN A 145 -14.67 -39.54 -4.03
CA GLN A 145 -15.63 -39.72 -5.11
C GLN A 145 -14.99 -40.39 -6.33
N GLY A 146 -15.56 -41.53 -6.71
CA GLY A 146 -15.09 -42.39 -7.80
C GLY A 146 -14.28 -43.62 -7.37
N GLN A 147 -14.05 -43.83 -6.06
CA GLN A 147 -13.47 -45.07 -5.51
C GLN A 147 -14.48 -46.21 -5.34
N GLY A 148 -15.78 -45.92 -5.29
CA GLY A 148 -16.86 -46.91 -5.18
C GLY A 148 -17.30 -47.53 -6.51
N VAL A 149 -18.40 -48.29 -6.47
CA VAL A 149 -19.02 -48.99 -7.62
C VAL A 149 -19.32 -47.98 -8.75
N ALA A 150 -19.11 -48.40 -10.00
CA ALA A 150 -19.18 -47.54 -11.18
C ALA A 150 -20.59 -46.94 -11.39
N GLY A 151 -20.70 -45.61 -11.43
CA GLY A 151 -21.88 -44.91 -11.98
C GLY A 151 -22.30 -43.63 -11.27
N GLU A 152 -22.16 -43.51 -9.95
CA GLU A 152 -22.74 -42.38 -9.21
C GLU A 152 -21.69 -41.33 -8.79
N LYS A 153 -21.77 -40.14 -9.40
CA LYS A 153 -21.15 -38.92 -8.86
C LYS A 153 -22.09 -38.36 -7.80
N GLN A 154 -21.78 -38.60 -6.51
CA GLN A 154 -22.61 -38.11 -5.40
C GLN A 154 -22.63 -36.58 -5.28
N TYR A 155 -21.54 -35.90 -5.67
CA TYR A 155 -21.41 -34.46 -5.57
C TYR A 155 -20.97 -33.83 -6.89
N LYS A 156 -21.56 -32.68 -7.22
CA LYS A 156 -21.22 -31.88 -8.42
C LYS A 156 -20.05 -30.92 -8.19
N GLY A 157 -19.77 -30.55 -6.95
CA GLY A 157 -18.70 -29.61 -6.59
C GLY A 157 -18.72 -29.23 -5.10
N VAL A 158 -17.89 -28.27 -4.71
CA VAL A 158 -17.68 -27.89 -3.30
C VAL A 158 -18.94 -27.35 -2.62
N ILE A 159 -19.67 -26.46 -3.30
CA ILE A 159 -20.91 -25.86 -2.77
C ILE A 159 -21.97 -26.93 -2.54
N ASP A 160 -22.05 -27.90 -3.45
CA ASP A 160 -22.97 -29.03 -3.38
C ASP A 160 -22.65 -29.96 -2.21
N VAL A 161 -21.35 -30.24 -1.97
CA VAL A 161 -20.89 -30.99 -0.78
C VAL A 161 -21.29 -30.29 0.51
N ILE A 162 -21.00 -28.99 0.65
CA ILE A 162 -21.32 -28.23 1.86
C ILE A 162 -22.83 -28.20 2.09
N GLY A 163 -23.62 -27.97 1.04
CA GLY A 163 -25.09 -28.00 1.11
C GLY A 163 -25.64 -29.36 1.52
N HIS A 164 -25.08 -30.46 0.99
CA HIS A 164 -25.45 -31.82 1.39
C HIS A 164 -25.09 -32.11 2.86
N LEU A 165 -23.88 -31.77 3.29
CA LEU A 165 -23.42 -31.95 4.67
C LEU A 165 -24.29 -31.17 5.66
N TYR A 166 -24.65 -29.93 5.33
CA TYR A 166 -25.54 -29.13 6.15
C TYR A 166 -26.93 -29.75 6.27
N LYS A 167 -27.45 -30.34 5.18
CA LYS A 167 -28.73 -31.05 5.19
C LYS A 167 -28.69 -32.38 5.97
N GLU A 168 -27.55 -33.07 5.97
CA GLU A 168 -27.37 -34.36 6.66
C GLU A 168 -27.36 -34.18 8.19
N GLY A 169 -26.60 -33.22 8.71
CA GLY A 169 -26.43 -33.06 10.17
C GLY A 169 -26.00 -31.65 10.62
N GLY A 170 -26.37 -30.62 9.86
CA GLY A 170 -26.08 -29.22 10.17
C GLY A 170 -24.59 -28.91 10.29
N LEU A 171 -24.25 -27.90 11.11
CA LEU A 171 -22.86 -27.49 11.35
C LEU A 171 -21.99 -28.61 11.94
N LYS A 172 -22.56 -29.51 12.76
CA LYS A 172 -21.84 -30.66 13.31
C LYS A 172 -21.36 -31.60 12.19
N SER A 173 -22.18 -31.78 11.15
CA SER A 173 -21.79 -32.51 9.93
C SER A 173 -21.01 -31.65 8.93
N ILE A 174 -20.58 -30.44 9.25
CA ILE A 174 -19.49 -29.77 8.51
C ILE A 174 -18.16 -29.96 9.25
N PHE A 175 -18.18 -29.88 10.58
CA PHE A 175 -16.98 -29.92 11.43
C PHE A 175 -16.59 -31.33 11.97
N ARG A 176 -17.21 -32.42 11.52
CA ARG A 176 -16.80 -33.79 11.89
C ARG A 176 -15.35 -34.04 11.48
N GLY A 177 -14.58 -34.59 12.42
CA GLY A 177 -13.14 -34.81 12.24
C GLY A 177 -12.26 -33.62 12.63
N SER A 178 -12.81 -32.53 13.16
CA SER A 178 -12.00 -31.38 13.65
C SER A 178 -10.98 -31.80 14.71
N PHE A 179 -11.36 -32.65 15.67
CA PHE A 179 -10.43 -33.18 16.67
C PHE A 179 -9.28 -34.00 16.04
N ALA A 180 -9.60 -34.82 15.03
CA ALA A 180 -8.59 -35.58 14.28
C ALA A 180 -7.67 -34.64 13.46
N THR A 181 -8.21 -33.50 13.02
CA THR A 181 -7.47 -32.46 12.29
C THR A 181 -6.48 -31.75 13.23
N ILE A 182 -6.87 -31.42 14.46
CA ILE A 182 -5.96 -30.86 15.47
C ILE A 182 -4.84 -31.84 15.83
N LEU A 183 -5.17 -33.13 16.01
CA LEU A 183 -4.15 -34.16 16.30
C LEU A 183 -3.15 -34.39 15.16
N ARG A 184 -3.53 -34.04 13.92
CA ARG A 184 -2.63 -34.02 12.77
C ARG A 184 -1.82 -32.73 12.74
N ASP A 185 -2.50 -31.58 12.80
CA ASP A 185 -1.93 -30.26 12.50
C ASP A 185 -1.09 -29.73 13.65
N GLY A 186 -1.48 -29.96 14.92
CA GLY A 186 -0.71 -29.50 16.08
C GLY A 186 0.69 -30.11 16.13
N PRO A 187 0.82 -31.45 16.29
CA PRO A 187 2.12 -32.11 16.30
C PRO A 187 2.89 -31.91 14.99
N GLY A 188 2.19 -31.95 13.85
CA GLY A 188 2.80 -31.73 12.54
C GLY A 188 3.44 -30.35 12.42
N SER A 189 2.75 -29.29 12.85
CA SER A 189 3.27 -27.91 12.82
C SER A 189 4.43 -27.73 13.79
N ALA A 190 4.37 -28.34 14.98
CA ALA A 190 5.48 -28.32 15.93
C ALA A 190 6.76 -28.93 15.32
N ALA A 191 6.63 -30.09 14.66
CA ALA A 191 7.73 -30.74 13.95
C ALA A 191 8.23 -29.91 12.76
N TYR A 192 7.33 -29.28 12.00
CA TYR A 192 7.65 -28.42 10.87
C TYR A 192 8.54 -27.26 11.28
N PHE A 193 8.11 -26.45 12.26
CA PHE A 193 8.85 -25.26 12.69
C PHE A 193 10.18 -25.63 13.36
N ALA A 194 10.22 -26.69 14.18
CA ALA A 194 11.46 -27.16 14.80
C ALA A 194 12.48 -27.62 13.74
N ALA A 195 12.06 -28.42 12.77
CA ALA A 195 12.94 -28.93 11.72
C ALA A 195 13.39 -27.81 10.77
N TYR A 196 12.53 -26.84 10.47
CA TYR A 196 12.87 -25.68 9.67
C TYR A 196 14.01 -24.88 10.32
N GLU A 197 13.88 -24.53 11.60
CA GLU A 197 14.88 -23.76 12.35
C GLU A 197 16.20 -24.50 12.53
N VAL A 198 16.15 -25.80 12.85
CA VAL A 198 17.36 -26.64 12.97
C VAL A 198 18.10 -26.72 11.64
N THR A 199 17.38 -26.95 10.54
CA THR A 199 17.99 -27.07 9.21
C THR A 199 18.54 -25.74 8.74
N LYS A 200 17.81 -24.64 8.98
CA LYS A 200 18.25 -23.27 8.66
C LYS A 200 19.54 -22.92 9.42
N LYS A 201 19.59 -23.23 10.72
CA LYS A 201 20.79 -23.01 11.55
C LYS A 201 21.98 -23.86 11.08
N ALA A 202 21.74 -25.10 10.68
CA ALA A 202 22.80 -25.99 10.16
C ALA A 202 23.34 -25.55 8.79
N LEU A 203 22.52 -24.93 7.95
CA LEU A 203 22.89 -24.44 6.62
C LEU A 203 23.49 -23.02 6.64
N THR A 204 23.43 -22.31 7.78
CA THR A 204 24.00 -20.96 7.90
C THR A 204 25.52 -21.03 8.10
N PRO A 205 26.34 -20.46 7.19
CA PRO A 205 27.79 -20.45 7.34
C PRO A 205 28.25 -19.68 8.59
N ALA A 206 29.34 -20.12 9.23
CA ALA A 206 29.88 -19.47 10.42
C ALA A 206 30.19 -17.98 10.17
N GLY A 207 29.63 -17.10 10.99
CA GLY A 207 29.80 -15.64 10.90
C GLY A 207 28.82 -14.89 9.99
N LYS A 208 27.86 -15.58 9.35
CA LYS A 208 26.79 -14.94 8.56
C LYS A 208 25.43 -14.99 9.25
N SER A 209 24.55 -14.05 8.91
CA SER A 209 23.19 -14.01 9.45
C SER A 209 22.30 -15.04 8.74
N PRO A 210 21.31 -15.66 9.42
CA PRO A 210 20.31 -16.51 8.79
C PRO A 210 19.44 -15.81 7.72
N SER A 211 19.58 -14.48 7.57
CA SER A 211 18.98 -13.67 6.50
C SER A 211 19.77 -13.71 5.19
N ASP A 212 21.02 -14.18 5.21
CA ASP A 212 21.92 -14.24 4.04
C ASP A 212 21.90 -15.60 3.31
N LEU A 213 20.96 -16.49 3.66
CA LEU A 213 20.86 -17.83 3.07
C LEU A 213 20.41 -17.77 1.61
N ASP A 214 21.07 -18.54 0.75
CA ASP A 214 20.66 -18.67 -0.65
C ASP A 214 19.33 -19.44 -0.76
N LEU A 215 18.60 -19.21 -1.86
CA LEU A 215 17.29 -19.83 -2.06
C LEU A 215 17.36 -21.37 -2.05
N GLY A 216 18.46 -21.95 -2.54
CA GLY A 216 18.64 -23.41 -2.52
C GLY A 216 18.60 -23.95 -1.09
N SER A 217 19.31 -23.31 -0.17
CA SER A 217 19.30 -23.66 1.25
C SER A 217 17.92 -23.48 1.89
N ILE A 218 17.17 -22.45 1.51
CA ILE A 218 15.79 -22.23 2.00
C ILE A 218 14.83 -23.33 1.51
N ILE A 219 14.95 -23.75 0.23
CA ILE A 219 14.15 -24.84 -0.32
C ILE A 219 14.47 -26.17 0.37
N VAL A 220 15.74 -26.45 0.64
CA VAL A 220 16.17 -27.64 1.39
C VAL A 220 15.63 -27.61 2.82
N ALA A 221 15.73 -26.48 3.52
CA ALA A 221 15.17 -26.31 4.86
C ALA A 221 13.65 -26.52 4.89
N GLY A 222 12.92 -25.94 3.93
CA GLY A 222 11.47 -26.15 3.77
C GLY A 222 11.10 -27.60 3.44
N GLY A 223 11.84 -28.25 2.54
CA GLY A 223 11.65 -29.65 2.18
C GLY A 223 11.85 -30.60 3.37
N MET A 224 12.93 -30.39 4.14
CA MET A 224 13.21 -31.16 5.36
C MET A 224 12.15 -30.94 6.44
N ALA A 225 11.67 -29.70 6.62
CA ALA A 225 10.55 -29.40 7.50
C ALA A 225 9.26 -30.13 7.08
N GLY A 226 8.97 -30.17 5.77
CA GLY A 226 7.84 -30.94 5.22
C GLY A 226 7.95 -32.44 5.48
N VAL A 227 9.14 -33.02 5.32
CA VAL A 227 9.40 -34.44 5.64
C VAL A 227 9.17 -34.73 7.13
N ALA A 228 9.67 -33.86 8.02
CA ALA A 228 9.48 -34.01 9.46
C ALA A 228 7.99 -33.92 9.86
N MET A 229 7.27 -32.94 9.33
CA MET A 229 5.83 -32.77 9.55
C MET A 229 5.05 -34.02 9.15
N TRP A 230 5.20 -34.47 7.90
CA TRP A 230 4.43 -35.60 7.39
C TRP A 230 4.84 -36.92 8.05
N SER A 231 6.08 -37.07 8.53
CA SER A 231 6.50 -38.25 9.28
C SER A 231 5.73 -38.43 10.58
N LEU A 232 5.36 -37.34 11.24
CA LEU A 232 4.55 -37.37 12.48
C LEU A 232 3.04 -37.35 12.19
N ALA A 233 2.62 -36.65 11.14
CA ALA A 233 1.22 -36.38 10.84
C ALA A 233 0.47 -37.54 10.15
N ILE A 234 1.17 -38.52 9.55
CA ILE A 234 0.53 -39.58 8.76
C ILE A 234 -0.44 -40.47 9.58
N PRO A 235 -0.07 -41.01 10.76
CA PRO A 235 -1.00 -41.81 11.56
C PRO A 235 -2.32 -41.11 11.91
N PRO A 236 -2.32 -39.87 12.46
CA PRO A 236 -3.57 -39.15 12.68
C PRO A 236 -4.28 -38.74 11.38
N ASP A 237 -3.56 -38.47 10.28
CA ASP A 237 -4.14 -38.13 8.97
C ASP A 237 -4.93 -39.30 8.37
N VAL A 238 -4.46 -40.56 8.51
CA VAL A 238 -5.22 -41.76 8.11
C VAL A 238 -6.57 -41.81 8.82
N LEU A 239 -6.55 -41.62 10.15
CA LEU A 239 -7.76 -41.67 10.97
C LEU A 239 -8.70 -40.50 10.65
N LYS A 240 -8.14 -39.30 10.44
CA LYS A 240 -8.89 -38.12 9.98
C LYS A 240 -9.61 -38.40 8.66
N SER A 241 -8.88 -38.87 7.64
CA SER A 241 -9.43 -39.13 6.32
C SER A 241 -10.54 -40.19 6.34
N ARG A 242 -10.41 -41.23 7.17
CA ARG A 242 -11.47 -42.25 7.37
C ARG A 242 -12.70 -41.71 8.09
N ILE A 243 -12.52 -40.92 9.15
CA ILE A 243 -13.65 -40.31 9.88
C ILE A 243 -14.40 -39.30 9.00
N GLN A 244 -13.68 -38.54 8.16
CA GLN A 244 -14.27 -37.52 7.29
C GLN A 244 -14.97 -38.10 6.05
N SER A 245 -14.58 -39.29 5.59
CA SER A 245 -15.18 -39.95 4.42
C SER A 245 -16.21 -41.03 4.75
N ALA A 246 -16.23 -41.54 5.98
CA ALA A 246 -17.17 -42.57 6.39
C ALA A 246 -18.61 -42.02 6.53
N PRO A 247 -19.63 -42.83 6.20
CA PRO A 247 -21.03 -42.49 6.47
C PRO A 247 -21.28 -42.08 7.93
N GLU A 248 -22.35 -41.33 8.17
CA GLU A 248 -22.76 -40.98 9.53
C GLU A 248 -23.06 -42.25 10.35
N GLY A 249 -22.61 -42.27 11.61
CA GLY A 249 -22.76 -43.42 12.51
C GLY A 249 -21.69 -44.52 12.43
N THR A 250 -20.80 -44.54 11.42
CA THR A 250 -19.77 -45.60 11.30
C THR A 250 -18.76 -45.60 12.46
N TYR A 251 -18.38 -44.41 12.94
CA TYR A 251 -17.43 -44.21 14.03
C TYR A 251 -18.02 -43.26 15.08
N SER A 252 -17.90 -43.62 16.36
CA SER A 252 -18.34 -42.75 17.47
C SER A 252 -17.33 -41.64 17.80
N GLY A 253 -16.07 -41.78 17.37
CA GLY A 253 -15.02 -40.79 17.57
C GLY A 253 -13.65 -41.26 17.08
N PHE A 254 -12.60 -40.49 17.37
CA PHE A 254 -11.23 -40.76 16.92
C PHE A 254 -10.68 -42.11 17.41
N LEU A 255 -10.84 -42.40 18.71
CA LEU A 255 -10.37 -43.65 19.31
C LEU A 255 -11.12 -44.87 18.78
N ASP A 256 -12.42 -44.75 18.52
CA ASP A 256 -13.22 -45.83 17.92
C ASP A 256 -12.78 -46.12 16.48
N CYS A 257 -12.53 -45.07 15.69
CA CYS A 257 -11.95 -45.21 14.35
C CYS A 257 -10.56 -45.88 14.38
N ALA A 258 -9.72 -45.51 15.36
CA ALA A 258 -8.40 -46.12 15.53
C ALA A 258 -8.50 -47.62 15.84
N LYS A 259 -9.32 -47.99 16.84
CA LYS A 259 -9.56 -49.38 17.23
C LYS A 259 -10.07 -50.22 16.05
N LYS A 260 -11.11 -49.74 15.36
CA LYS A 260 -11.70 -50.43 14.20
C LYS A 260 -10.73 -50.53 13.02
N THR A 261 -9.94 -49.49 12.76
CA THR A 261 -8.93 -49.49 11.68
C THR A 261 -7.81 -50.50 11.97
N ILE A 262 -7.29 -50.53 13.19
CA ILE A 262 -6.23 -51.46 13.58
C ILE A 262 -6.77 -52.90 13.60
N ALA A 263 -8.00 -53.12 14.07
CA ALA A 263 -8.63 -54.43 14.08
C ALA A 263 -8.88 -54.99 12.67
N ALA A 264 -9.30 -54.14 11.72
CA ALA A 264 -9.61 -54.56 10.35
C ALA A 264 -8.36 -54.68 9.46
N ASP A 265 -7.44 -53.71 9.53
CA ASP A 265 -6.37 -53.54 8.54
C ASP A 265 -4.95 -53.67 9.12
N GLY A 266 -4.84 -53.88 10.44
CA GLY A 266 -3.58 -53.94 11.18
C GLY A 266 -2.93 -52.58 11.45
N VAL A 267 -1.90 -52.58 12.30
CA VAL A 267 -1.20 -51.34 12.72
C VAL A 267 -0.51 -50.63 11.54
N LYS A 268 -0.04 -51.37 10.53
CA LYS A 268 0.57 -50.81 9.32
C LYS A 268 -0.40 -49.94 8.50
N ALA A 269 -1.71 -50.08 8.69
CA ALA A 269 -2.71 -49.27 8.01
C ALA A 269 -2.60 -47.77 8.36
N LEU A 270 -2.12 -47.44 9.56
CA LEU A 270 -1.89 -46.06 10.00
C LEU A 270 -0.80 -45.34 9.21
N TRP A 271 0.01 -46.06 8.42
CA TRP A 271 1.09 -45.49 7.62
C TRP A 271 0.76 -45.46 6.11
N ARG A 272 -0.48 -45.78 5.72
CA ARG A 272 -0.92 -45.71 4.33
C ARG A 272 -0.88 -44.26 3.84
N GLY A 273 -0.28 -44.06 2.66
CA GLY A 273 -0.09 -42.73 2.09
C GLY A 273 1.24 -42.04 2.46
N PHE A 274 2.09 -42.67 3.28
CA PHE A 274 3.41 -42.12 3.65
C PHE A 274 4.27 -41.79 2.42
N GLY A 275 4.41 -42.70 1.47
CA GLY A 275 5.22 -42.51 0.25
C GLY A 275 4.80 -41.26 -0.56
N PRO A 276 3.53 -41.14 -1.00
CA PRO A 276 3.06 -39.94 -1.67
C PRO A 276 3.23 -38.64 -0.86
N ALA A 277 3.07 -38.70 0.47
CA ALA A 277 3.28 -37.54 1.34
C ALA A 277 4.75 -37.08 1.39
N MET A 278 5.70 -38.02 1.46
CA MET A 278 7.14 -37.71 1.38
C MET A 278 7.51 -37.13 0.00
N ALA A 279 7.00 -37.74 -1.07
CA ALA A 279 7.26 -37.29 -2.44
C ALA A 279 6.74 -35.88 -2.71
N ARG A 280 5.68 -35.45 -2.00
CA ARG A 280 5.12 -34.09 -2.08
C ARG A 280 6.03 -33.03 -1.47
N ALA A 281 6.81 -33.36 -0.43
CA ALA A 281 7.45 -32.38 0.44
C ALA A 281 8.44 -31.45 -0.30
N PHE A 282 9.22 -31.96 -1.24
CA PHE A 282 10.18 -31.13 -1.99
C PHE A 282 9.53 -30.35 -3.16
N PRO A 283 8.73 -30.97 -4.06
CA PRO A 283 8.12 -30.25 -5.16
C PRO A 283 7.16 -29.13 -4.72
N ALA A 284 6.36 -29.37 -3.68
CA ALA A 284 5.41 -28.36 -3.19
C ALA A 284 6.14 -27.15 -2.58
N ASN A 285 7.17 -27.39 -1.76
CA ASN A 285 7.95 -26.29 -1.17
C ASN A 285 8.81 -25.55 -2.20
N ALA A 286 9.39 -26.26 -3.18
CA ALA A 286 10.11 -25.64 -4.28
C ALA A 286 9.21 -24.72 -5.13
N ALA A 287 7.94 -25.10 -5.33
CA ALA A 287 6.97 -24.25 -6.02
C ALA A 287 6.63 -22.98 -5.24
N THR A 288 6.46 -23.08 -3.91
CA THR A 288 6.23 -21.92 -3.04
C THR A 288 7.38 -20.91 -3.10
N PHE A 289 8.63 -21.39 -2.96
CA PHE A 289 9.81 -20.54 -2.88
C PHE A 289 10.36 -20.11 -4.25
N GLY A 290 10.19 -20.93 -5.29
CA GLY A 290 10.59 -20.59 -6.66
C GLY A 290 9.85 -19.36 -7.20
N MET A 291 8.57 -19.20 -6.86
CA MET A 291 7.80 -18.02 -7.23
C MET A 291 8.24 -16.77 -6.43
N LEU A 292 8.64 -16.94 -5.18
CA LEU A 292 9.21 -15.87 -4.36
C LEU A 292 10.51 -15.29 -4.97
N LYS A 293 11.25 -16.06 -5.79
CA LYS A 293 12.46 -15.60 -6.50
C LYS A 293 12.18 -14.76 -7.74
N LEU A 294 11.08 -15.03 -8.45
CA LEU A 294 10.64 -14.21 -9.58
C LEU A 294 10.33 -12.76 -9.16
N ARG A 295 10.10 -12.52 -7.86
CA ARG A 295 9.97 -11.19 -7.23
C ARG A 295 11.30 -10.39 -7.20
N VAL A 296 12.45 -11.04 -7.01
CA VAL A 296 13.74 -10.35 -6.76
C VAL A 296 14.41 -9.89 -8.06
N ARG A 297 14.02 -10.45 -9.21
CA ARG A 297 14.44 -9.98 -10.53
C ARG A 297 13.28 -9.26 -11.19
N GLY A 298 13.15 -7.96 -10.90
CA GLY A 298 12.09 -7.06 -11.37
C GLY A 298 11.74 -7.22 -12.86
N THR A 299 10.91 -8.21 -13.15
CA THR A 299 10.36 -8.50 -14.46
C THR A 299 8.86 -8.26 -14.33
N ALA A 300 8.37 -7.40 -15.20
CA ALA A 300 6.96 -7.04 -15.37
C ALA A 300 6.04 -8.28 -15.40
N PRO A 301 4.74 -8.13 -15.09
CA PRO A 301 3.80 -9.24 -15.12
C PRO A 301 3.87 -9.95 -16.47
N LEU A 302 4.17 -11.25 -16.44
CA LEU A 302 4.11 -12.09 -17.62
C LEU A 302 2.70 -11.97 -18.25
N PRO A 303 2.59 -11.68 -19.56
CA PRO A 303 1.31 -11.74 -20.23
C PRO A 303 0.78 -13.18 -20.18
N LEU A 304 -0.50 -13.31 -19.87
CA LEU A 304 -1.30 -14.53 -20.01
C LEU A 304 -1.28 -15.00 -21.47
N ALA A 305 -0.23 -15.72 -21.86
CA ALA A 305 -0.11 -16.32 -23.18
C ALA A 305 0.72 -17.62 -23.13
N ILE A 306 0.21 -18.64 -22.43
CA ILE A 306 0.58 -20.03 -22.71
C ILE A 306 -0.71 -20.86 -22.80
N THR A 307 -1.03 -21.20 -24.06
CA THR A 307 -1.85 -22.33 -24.52
C THR A 307 -3.38 -22.29 -24.34
N THR A 308 -4.04 -21.39 -25.07
CA THR A 308 -5.28 -21.73 -25.78
C THR A 308 -4.92 -22.36 -27.13
N SER A 309 -4.38 -23.58 -27.12
CA SER A 309 -4.21 -24.38 -28.34
C SER A 309 -4.25 -25.88 -28.05
N THR A 310 -5.27 -26.35 -27.36
CA THR A 310 -5.81 -27.70 -27.51
C THR A 310 -7.20 -27.74 -26.88
N MET A 311 -8.15 -28.42 -27.52
CA MET A 311 -9.53 -28.67 -27.08
C MET A 311 -10.60 -27.59 -27.41
N ARG A 312 -10.95 -27.50 -28.71
CA ARG A 312 -12.35 -27.62 -29.10
C ARG A 312 -12.51 -29.06 -29.63
N PRO A 313 -13.25 -29.94 -28.94
CA PRO A 313 -14.60 -30.22 -29.41
C PRO A 313 -15.59 -30.50 -28.27
N TRP A 314 -16.56 -29.59 -28.09
CA TRP A 314 -17.88 -29.92 -27.54
C TRP A 314 -18.90 -29.62 -28.64
N ARG A 315 -18.90 -30.49 -29.65
CA ARG A 315 -20.03 -30.69 -30.55
C ARG A 315 -19.84 -32.04 -31.26
N ILE A 316 -20.87 -32.87 -31.11
CA ILE A 316 -21.14 -34.12 -31.82
C ILE A 316 -20.49 -35.37 -31.21
N LEU A 317 -21.26 -36.01 -30.33
CA LEU A 317 -21.49 -37.45 -30.38
C LEU A 317 -22.97 -37.70 -30.06
N VAL A 318 -23.79 -37.73 -31.12
CA VAL A 318 -25.01 -38.54 -31.16
C VAL A 318 -24.83 -39.48 -32.35
N SER A 319 -24.73 -40.77 -32.00
CA SER A 319 -25.05 -41.97 -32.77
C SER A 319 -24.34 -42.25 -34.11
N THR A 320 -23.51 -43.28 -34.04
CA THR A 320 -23.24 -44.29 -35.08
C THR A 320 -24.50 -44.86 -35.73
N SER A 321 -24.45 -45.20 -37.03
CA SER A 321 -25.03 -46.43 -37.60
C SER A 321 -24.76 -46.62 -39.12
N LEU A 322 -24.32 -47.84 -39.47
CA LEU A 322 -24.61 -48.64 -40.69
C LEU A 322 -23.79 -48.43 -41.99
N LEU A 323 -22.83 -49.35 -42.19
CA LEU A 323 -22.76 -50.42 -43.22
C LEU A 323 -22.97 -50.16 -44.74
N PHE A 324 -22.08 -50.85 -45.49
CA PHE A 324 -22.15 -51.39 -46.87
C PHE A 324 -21.61 -50.58 -48.08
N GLY A 325 -20.59 -51.16 -48.74
CA GLY A 325 -20.72 -51.63 -50.14
C GLY A 325 -20.05 -50.83 -51.26
N ASN A 326 -18.97 -51.38 -51.83
CA ASN A 326 -18.31 -50.99 -53.09
C ASN A 326 -19.24 -51.06 -54.33
N ILE A 327 -18.90 -50.33 -55.43
CA ILE A 327 -18.43 -50.88 -56.73
C ILE A 327 -18.33 -49.79 -57.84
N LEU A 328 -17.21 -49.89 -58.59
CA LEU A 328 -16.81 -49.44 -59.94
C LEU A 328 -17.81 -48.72 -60.88
N CYS A 329 -17.30 -47.77 -61.70
CA CYS A 329 -17.01 -48.03 -63.13
C CYS A 329 -16.24 -46.91 -63.85
N SER A 330 -15.44 -47.36 -64.83
CA SER A 330 -14.50 -46.69 -65.76
C SER A 330 -15.15 -46.13 -67.04
N GLN A 331 -14.50 -45.18 -67.74
CA GLN A 331 -13.98 -45.31 -69.14
C GLN A 331 -13.64 -43.98 -69.87
N THR A 332 -12.35 -43.83 -70.21
CA THR A 332 -11.64 -43.50 -71.49
C THR A 332 -12.12 -42.47 -72.56
N PRO A 333 -11.19 -41.94 -73.38
CA PRO A 333 -11.24 -40.63 -74.06
C PRO A 333 -11.36 -40.70 -75.61
N LEU A 334 -11.36 -39.53 -76.29
CA LEU A 334 -11.22 -39.41 -77.76
C LEU A 334 -10.47 -38.12 -78.16
N SER A 335 -9.70 -38.21 -79.24
CA SER A 335 -8.70 -37.26 -79.75
C SER A 335 -9.01 -36.78 -81.19
N GLY A 336 -8.49 -35.59 -81.58
CA GLY A 336 -8.21 -35.20 -82.98
C GLY A 336 -8.55 -33.74 -83.40
N PRO A 337 -7.83 -33.12 -84.38
CA PRO A 337 -7.30 -31.73 -84.30
C PRO A 337 -7.72 -30.74 -85.44
N SER A 338 -7.34 -29.45 -85.36
CA SER A 338 -7.01 -28.56 -86.51
C SER A 338 -6.39 -27.19 -86.13
N THR A 339 -5.62 -26.59 -87.04
CA THR A 339 -4.64 -25.48 -86.92
C THR A 339 -5.20 -24.05 -87.08
N LEU A 340 -4.79 -23.09 -86.25
CA LEU A 340 -5.04 -21.63 -86.38
C LEU A 340 -3.83 -20.80 -85.88
N ALA A 341 -3.70 -19.56 -86.38
CA ALA A 341 -2.59 -18.62 -86.16
C ALA A 341 -2.07 -18.55 -84.71
N SER A 342 -0.76 -18.39 -84.55
CA SER A 342 -0.13 -18.50 -83.24
C SER A 342 -0.32 -17.23 -82.38
N THR A 343 -1.20 -17.33 -81.38
CA THR A 343 -1.37 -16.34 -80.31
C THR A 343 -0.24 -16.42 -79.28
N LEU A 344 -0.09 -15.43 -78.40
CA LEU A 344 0.84 -15.46 -77.26
C LEU A 344 0.74 -16.76 -76.45
N VAL A 345 -0.49 -17.26 -76.24
CA VAL A 345 -0.74 -18.53 -75.53
C VAL A 345 -0.20 -19.73 -76.32
N SER A 346 -0.29 -19.70 -77.64
CA SER A 346 0.26 -20.76 -78.48
C SER A 346 1.80 -20.73 -78.54
N GLU A 347 2.43 -19.55 -78.49
CA GLU A 347 3.90 -19.45 -78.42
C GLU A 347 4.41 -19.93 -77.06
N LEU A 348 3.73 -19.59 -75.96
CA LEU A 348 4.01 -20.15 -74.63
C LEU A 348 3.91 -21.69 -74.63
N ASN A 349 2.93 -22.26 -75.34
CA ASN A 349 2.72 -23.71 -75.41
C ASN A 349 3.74 -24.44 -76.28
N LYS A 350 4.50 -23.73 -77.13
CA LYS A 350 5.58 -24.34 -77.94
C LYS A 350 6.86 -24.55 -77.14
N ASP A 351 7.09 -23.76 -76.09
CA ASP A 351 8.30 -23.81 -75.28
C ASP A 351 8.02 -24.53 -73.95
N PRO A 352 8.69 -25.68 -73.66
CA PRO A 352 8.44 -26.46 -72.45
C PRO A 352 8.77 -25.69 -71.16
N ASP A 353 9.56 -24.62 -71.25
CA ASP A 353 9.97 -23.80 -70.11
C ASP A 353 8.86 -22.87 -69.57
N TYR A 354 7.66 -22.91 -70.16
CA TYR A 354 6.49 -22.14 -69.70
C TYR A 354 5.29 -23.02 -69.29
N GLU A 355 5.47 -24.33 -69.14
CA GLU A 355 4.39 -25.25 -68.73
C GLU A 355 3.75 -24.84 -67.40
N LEU A 356 4.56 -24.48 -66.39
CA LEU A 356 4.05 -24.05 -65.08
C LEU A 356 3.28 -22.73 -65.18
N LEU A 357 3.76 -21.79 -66.01
CA LEU A 357 3.10 -20.52 -66.27
C LEU A 357 1.73 -20.73 -66.93
N LEU A 358 1.63 -21.65 -67.90
CA LEU A 358 0.36 -22.01 -68.55
C LEU A 358 -0.64 -22.58 -67.55
N ARG A 359 -0.21 -23.43 -66.61
CA ARG A 359 -1.07 -23.94 -65.52
C ARG A 359 -1.58 -22.80 -64.64
N LEU A 360 -0.76 -21.81 -64.30
CA LEU A 360 -1.17 -20.63 -63.52
C LEU A 360 -2.15 -19.72 -64.29
N LEU A 361 -1.93 -19.51 -65.59
CA LEU A 361 -2.84 -18.76 -66.47
C LEU A 361 -4.20 -19.46 -66.63
N GLN A 362 -4.22 -20.80 -66.64
CA GLN A 362 -5.45 -21.60 -66.61
C GLN A 362 -6.19 -21.43 -65.28
N ARG A 363 -5.48 -21.54 -64.13
CA ARG A 363 -6.07 -21.37 -62.79
C ARG A 363 -6.66 -19.97 -62.58
N THR A 364 -6.07 -18.92 -63.16
CA THR A 364 -6.57 -17.53 -63.06
C THR A 364 -7.65 -17.16 -64.08
N ARG A 365 -7.94 -18.05 -65.05
CA ARG A 365 -8.83 -17.82 -66.21
C ARG A 365 -8.41 -16.64 -67.09
N LEU A 366 -7.10 -16.37 -67.22
CA LEU A 366 -6.57 -15.25 -68.03
C LEU A 366 -6.33 -15.59 -69.51
N ILE A 367 -6.39 -16.87 -69.90
CA ILE A 367 -6.21 -17.30 -71.30
C ILE A 367 -7.14 -16.56 -72.29
N PRO A 368 -8.46 -16.40 -72.01
CA PRO A 368 -9.34 -15.63 -72.89
C PRO A 368 -8.93 -14.17 -73.03
N THR A 369 -8.41 -13.56 -71.96
CA THR A 369 -7.93 -12.17 -71.96
C THR A 369 -6.68 -12.03 -72.82
N LEU A 370 -5.69 -12.90 -72.64
CA LEU A 370 -4.46 -12.90 -73.44
C LEU A 370 -4.74 -13.09 -74.93
N ASN A 371 -5.73 -13.90 -75.31
CA ASN A 371 -6.12 -14.08 -76.71
C ASN A 371 -6.89 -12.88 -77.30
N ARG A 372 -7.45 -12.00 -76.45
CA ARG A 372 -8.19 -10.79 -76.87
C ARG A 372 -7.32 -9.54 -76.91
N LEU A 373 -6.18 -9.53 -76.23
CA LEU A 373 -5.22 -8.43 -76.31
C LEU A 373 -4.62 -8.38 -77.72
N ASN A 374 -4.57 -7.18 -78.30
CA ASN A 374 -3.95 -6.92 -79.59
C ASN A 374 -2.72 -6.04 -79.39
N GLY A 375 -1.55 -6.60 -79.69
CA GLY A 375 -0.28 -5.87 -79.62
C GLY A 375 0.23 -5.68 -78.19
N SER A 376 0.06 -6.64 -77.27
CA SER A 376 0.59 -6.56 -75.90
C SER A 376 2.01 -7.11 -75.76
N THR A 377 2.82 -6.56 -74.84
CA THR A 377 4.09 -7.17 -74.42
C THR A 377 3.88 -7.99 -73.15
N PHE A 378 4.34 -9.24 -73.12
CA PHE A 378 4.30 -10.11 -71.95
C PHE A 378 5.71 -10.51 -71.50
N PHE A 379 6.08 -10.12 -70.29
CA PHE A 379 7.28 -10.60 -69.61
C PHE A 379 6.95 -11.93 -68.92
N ALA A 380 7.27 -13.06 -69.55
CA ALA A 380 6.89 -14.39 -69.07
C ALA A 380 7.98 -15.02 -68.20
N PRO A 381 7.70 -15.32 -66.92
CA PRO A 381 8.64 -16.04 -66.07
C PRO A 381 8.82 -17.49 -66.53
N THR A 382 10.06 -17.96 -66.55
CA THR A 382 10.39 -19.36 -66.86
C THR A 382 9.98 -20.30 -65.72
N ASN A 383 9.94 -21.61 -65.97
CA ASN A 383 9.59 -22.60 -64.95
C ASN A 383 10.52 -22.50 -63.72
N GLU A 384 11.81 -22.27 -63.92
CA GLU A 384 12.78 -22.06 -62.83
C GLU A 384 12.42 -20.82 -61.99
N ALA A 385 12.02 -19.72 -62.64
CA ALA A 385 11.58 -18.51 -61.94
C ALA A 385 10.35 -18.76 -61.06
N ILE A 386 9.41 -19.59 -61.53
CA ILE A 386 8.18 -19.94 -60.81
C ILE A 386 8.47 -20.87 -59.63
N GLU A 387 9.38 -21.84 -59.80
CA GLU A 387 9.75 -22.77 -58.72
C GLU A 387 10.47 -22.09 -57.56
N GLN A 388 11.22 -21.02 -57.84
CA GLN A 388 11.90 -20.21 -56.82
C GLN A 388 10.92 -19.33 -56.02
N HIS A 389 9.71 -19.07 -56.53
CA HIS A 389 8.75 -18.18 -55.90
C HIS A 389 7.73 -18.93 -55.03
N ALA A 390 7.83 -18.78 -53.70
CA ALA A 390 7.07 -19.55 -52.73
C ALA A 390 5.54 -19.48 -52.90
N PHE A 391 4.99 -18.27 -53.16
CA PHE A 391 3.55 -18.09 -53.36
C PHE A 391 3.06 -18.80 -54.63
N TRP A 392 3.74 -18.63 -55.76
CA TRP A 392 3.32 -19.23 -57.04
C TRP A 392 3.47 -20.74 -57.02
N ARG A 393 4.53 -21.25 -56.39
CA ARG A 393 4.72 -22.69 -56.13
C ARG A 393 3.60 -23.26 -55.26
N SER A 394 3.20 -22.56 -54.21
CA SER A 394 2.11 -23.02 -53.31
C SER A 394 0.78 -23.17 -54.02
N ILE A 395 0.51 -22.30 -55.01
CA ILE A 395 -0.71 -22.37 -55.82
C ILE A 395 -0.71 -23.60 -56.73
N LEU A 396 0.46 -24.16 -57.08
CA LEU A 396 0.58 -25.32 -57.95
C LEU A 396 0.44 -26.66 -57.22
N ASP A 397 0.50 -26.69 -55.89
CA ASP A 397 0.43 -27.91 -55.07
C ASP A 397 -1.03 -28.37 -54.86
N ASP A 398 -1.41 -29.50 -55.44
CA ASP A 398 -2.80 -29.98 -55.56
C ASP A 398 -3.37 -30.59 -54.26
N GLY A 399 -2.65 -30.53 -53.14
CA GLY A 399 -3.05 -31.09 -51.84
C GLY A 399 -4.05 -30.27 -51.00
N SER A 400 -4.45 -29.07 -51.43
CA SER A 400 -5.37 -28.21 -50.66
C SER A 400 -6.79 -28.21 -51.24
N ALA A 401 -7.71 -28.92 -50.59
CA ALA A 401 -9.13 -29.01 -50.96
C ALA A 401 -9.96 -27.76 -50.61
N THR A 402 -9.36 -26.57 -50.57
CA THR A 402 -10.06 -25.30 -50.34
C THR A 402 -9.70 -24.29 -51.42
N LEU A 403 -10.03 -24.61 -52.66
CA LEU A 403 -10.03 -23.66 -53.77
C LEU A 403 -11.33 -22.84 -53.72
N ALA A 404 -11.36 -21.81 -52.87
CA ALA A 404 -12.39 -20.77 -52.92
C ALA A 404 -12.11 -19.84 -54.11
N ASP A 405 -13.09 -19.66 -55.00
CA ASP A 405 -13.00 -19.07 -56.36
C ASP A 405 -12.63 -17.56 -56.40
N ASN A 406 -12.20 -17.01 -55.26
CA ASN A 406 -11.87 -15.61 -55.04
C ASN A 406 -10.42 -15.37 -54.54
N VAL A 407 -9.65 -16.42 -54.26
CA VAL A 407 -8.26 -16.30 -53.76
C VAL A 407 -7.23 -16.14 -54.88
N GLN A 408 -7.61 -16.29 -56.15
CA GLN A 408 -6.69 -16.10 -57.29
C GLN A 408 -6.63 -14.65 -57.81
N GLU A 409 -7.30 -13.70 -57.14
CA GLU A 409 -7.16 -12.26 -57.48
C GLU A 409 -5.74 -11.76 -57.26
N GLN A 410 -5.08 -12.16 -56.17
CA GLN A 410 -3.69 -11.78 -55.91
C GLN A 410 -2.74 -12.27 -57.01
N LEU A 411 -2.87 -13.53 -57.44
CA LEU A 411 -2.08 -14.08 -58.55
C LEU A 411 -2.39 -13.35 -59.87
N ARG A 412 -3.66 -13.03 -60.11
CA ARG A 412 -4.09 -12.27 -61.30
C ARG A 412 -3.49 -10.87 -61.33
N GLN A 413 -3.48 -10.17 -60.19
CA GLN A 413 -2.89 -8.84 -60.06
C GLN A 413 -1.38 -8.87 -60.34
N GLN A 414 -0.67 -9.86 -59.80
CA GLN A 414 0.76 -10.07 -60.10
C GLN A 414 1.00 -10.38 -61.58
N LEU A 415 0.15 -11.18 -62.23
CA LEU A 415 0.24 -11.45 -63.67
C LEU A 415 -0.02 -10.21 -64.54
N PHE A 416 -0.94 -9.33 -64.14
CA PHE A 416 -1.16 -8.08 -64.86
C PHE A 416 0.04 -7.13 -64.80
N TYR A 417 0.89 -7.23 -63.78
CA TYR A 417 2.10 -6.41 -63.67
C TYR A 417 3.18 -6.81 -64.70
N HIS A 418 3.09 -8.04 -65.22
CA HIS A 418 3.97 -8.55 -66.27
C HIS A 418 3.52 -8.18 -67.69
N LEU A 419 2.37 -7.54 -67.83
CA LEU A 419 1.74 -7.24 -69.12
C LEU A 419 1.72 -5.75 -69.40
N LEU A 420 2.03 -5.40 -70.65
CA LEU A 420 1.85 -4.05 -71.20
C LEU A 420 0.76 -4.08 -72.28
N ASN A 421 -0.03 -3.02 -72.40
CA ASN A 421 -1.11 -2.91 -73.39
C ASN A 421 -0.62 -2.56 -74.81
N TYR A 422 0.69 -2.52 -75.02
CA TYR A 422 1.32 -2.19 -76.30
C TYR A 422 2.62 -2.99 -76.45
N THR A 423 3.09 -3.09 -77.69
CA THR A 423 4.29 -3.87 -78.02
C THR A 423 5.51 -2.97 -77.96
N VAL A 424 6.46 -3.29 -77.10
CA VAL A 424 7.75 -2.61 -77.02
C VAL A 424 8.62 -3.08 -78.19
N ASN A 425 8.91 -2.17 -79.12
CA ASN A 425 9.63 -2.46 -80.38
C ASN A 425 11.11 -2.05 -80.34
N ALA A 426 11.49 -1.10 -79.49
CA ALA A 426 12.87 -0.64 -79.30
C ALA A 426 13.17 -0.58 -77.80
N PHE A 427 14.33 -1.11 -77.40
CA PHE A 427 14.84 -1.02 -76.02
C PHE A 427 15.93 0.05 -75.95
N PRO A 428 16.21 0.60 -74.76
CA PRO A 428 17.27 1.59 -74.62
C PRO A 428 18.63 0.96 -74.97
N GLU A 429 19.46 1.69 -75.70
CA GLU A 429 20.81 1.25 -76.09
C GLU A 429 21.86 1.64 -75.04
N GLU A 430 21.62 2.71 -74.28
CA GLU A 430 22.52 3.23 -73.24
C GLU A 430 21.92 3.06 -71.84
N ALA A 431 22.78 2.81 -70.84
CA ALA A 431 22.36 2.65 -69.44
C ALA A 431 21.82 3.94 -68.81
N SER A 432 22.08 5.10 -69.42
CA SER A 432 21.55 6.42 -69.06
C SER A 432 20.11 6.66 -69.54
N ASP A 433 19.61 5.86 -70.48
CA ASP A 433 18.28 6.00 -71.06
C ASP A 433 17.28 5.07 -70.36
N LEU A 434 16.73 5.53 -69.24
CA LEU A 434 15.73 4.78 -68.46
C LEU A 434 14.34 4.95 -69.07
N GLN A 435 13.74 3.86 -69.55
CA GLN A 435 12.39 3.88 -70.13
C GLN A 435 11.33 3.47 -69.11
N VAL A 436 10.28 4.29 -68.97
CA VAL A 436 9.16 4.06 -68.05
C VAL A 436 7.93 3.61 -68.83
N HIS A 437 7.37 2.46 -68.44
CA HIS A 437 6.20 1.86 -69.08
C HIS A 437 5.04 1.68 -68.10
N LYS A 438 3.82 2.00 -68.57
CA LYS A 438 2.57 1.71 -67.85
C LYS A 438 2.14 0.26 -68.05
N THR A 439 1.96 -0.49 -66.96
CA THR A 439 1.53 -1.90 -66.98
C THR A 439 0.01 -2.02 -67.07
N LEU A 440 -0.50 -3.25 -67.20
CA LEU A 440 -1.93 -3.55 -67.06
C LEU A 440 -2.36 -3.76 -65.60
N HIS A 441 -1.46 -3.62 -64.63
CA HIS A 441 -1.77 -3.77 -63.21
C HIS A 441 -2.30 -2.46 -62.63
N PHE A 442 -3.52 -2.50 -62.12
CA PHE A 442 -4.11 -1.45 -61.30
C PHE A 442 -4.16 -1.97 -59.86
N PRO A 443 -3.26 -1.51 -58.97
CA PRO A 443 -3.22 -1.98 -57.60
C PRO A 443 -4.55 -1.77 -56.88
N ARG A 444 -4.94 -2.72 -56.02
CA ARG A 444 -6.19 -2.67 -55.26
C ARG A 444 -5.91 -2.93 -53.79
N ILE A 445 -6.66 -2.25 -52.94
CA ILE A 445 -6.70 -2.58 -51.51
C ILE A 445 -7.31 -3.99 -51.40
N PRO A 446 -6.66 -4.93 -50.69
CA PRO A 446 -7.22 -6.26 -50.45
C PRO A 446 -8.62 -6.13 -49.85
N LEU A 447 -9.63 -6.69 -50.52
CA LEU A 447 -11.00 -6.74 -50.00
C LEU A 447 -11.08 -7.79 -48.88
N ASP A 448 -11.81 -7.50 -47.81
CA ASP A 448 -12.17 -8.50 -46.81
C ASP A 448 -12.94 -9.67 -47.45
N SER A 449 -12.87 -10.83 -46.80
CA SER A 449 -13.35 -12.13 -47.28
C SER A 449 -14.65 -12.03 -48.11
N PRO A 450 -14.71 -12.59 -49.33
CA PRO A 450 -15.80 -12.29 -50.26
C PRO A 450 -17.16 -12.76 -49.81
N THR A 451 -18.16 -11.97 -50.18
CA THR A 451 -19.54 -12.39 -50.23
C THR A 451 -19.70 -13.45 -51.34
N HIS A 452 -20.67 -14.36 -51.19
CA HIS A 452 -21.02 -15.39 -52.18
C HIS A 452 -21.60 -14.83 -53.50
N GLU A 453 -21.54 -13.52 -53.71
CA GLU A 453 -22.08 -12.86 -54.89
C GLU A 453 -21.01 -12.80 -56.00
N PRO A 454 -21.35 -13.17 -57.25
CA PRO A 454 -20.43 -13.00 -58.36
C PRO A 454 -20.08 -11.52 -58.53
N PRO A 455 -18.82 -11.17 -58.86
CA PRO A 455 -18.43 -9.78 -59.05
C PRO A 455 -19.29 -9.13 -60.15
N PRO A 456 -19.62 -7.83 -60.05
CA PRO A 456 -20.51 -7.13 -60.98
C PRO A 456 -19.98 -7.06 -62.43
N TYR A 457 -18.73 -7.47 -62.65
CA TYR A 457 -18.04 -7.46 -63.94
C TYR A 457 -17.23 -8.74 -64.15
N PRO A 458 -16.86 -9.08 -65.39
CA PRO A 458 -16.01 -10.23 -65.67
C PRO A 458 -14.66 -10.13 -64.92
N PRO A 459 -14.30 -11.12 -64.08
CA PRO A 459 -13.09 -11.04 -63.24
C PRO A 459 -11.76 -11.07 -64.01
N TRP A 460 -11.78 -11.25 -65.33
CA TRP A 460 -10.60 -11.43 -66.17
C TRP A 460 -10.16 -10.16 -66.95
N ILE A 461 -10.80 -9.00 -66.72
CA ILE A 461 -10.48 -7.73 -67.41
C ILE A 461 -9.81 -6.74 -66.42
N PRO A 462 -8.73 -6.03 -66.80
CA PRO A 462 -8.20 -4.93 -66.00
C PRO A 462 -9.25 -3.82 -65.87
N ILE A 463 -9.62 -3.44 -64.64
CA ILE A 463 -10.59 -2.37 -64.40
C ILE A 463 -9.80 -1.12 -63.98
N PRO A 464 -9.90 0.00 -64.71
CA PRO A 464 -9.40 1.29 -64.24
C PRO A 464 -10.09 1.65 -62.92
N GLY A 465 -9.29 2.04 -61.92
CA GLY A 465 -9.74 2.19 -60.54
C GLY A 465 -8.94 1.30 -59.60
N GLY A 466 -8.45 1.88 -58.51
CA GLY A 466 -7.47 1.24 -57.64
C GLY A 466 -6.86 2.22 -56.65
N SER A 467 -5.92 1.74 -55.84
CA SER A 467 -5.26 2.52 -54.79
C SER A 467 -4.31 3.62 -55.31
N LEU A 468 -4.03 3.67 -56.62
CA LEU A 468 -3.23 4.72 -57.29
C LEU A 468 -4.08 5.82 -57.97
N GLY A 469 -5.31 6.06 -57.52
CA GLY A 469 -6.14 7.14 -58.07
C GLY A 469 -6.55 6.94 -59.53
N GLY A 470 -6.65 5.67 -59.97
CA GLY A 470 -7.06 5.31 -61.33
C GLY A 470 -5.92 5.13 -62.34
N GLU A 471 -4.67 5.42 -61.95
CA GLU A 471 -3.49 5.19 -62.78
C GLU A 471 -2.98 3.74 -62.65
N PRO A 472 -2.44 3.15 -63.73
CA PRO A 472 -1.78 1.84 -63.68
C PRO A 472 -0.41 1.93 -63.03
N GLN A 473 0.07 0.81 -62.48
CA GLN A 473 1.41 0.71 -61.94
C GLN A 473 2.47 0.81 -63.06
N ARG A 474 3.60 1.42 -62.73
CA ARG A 474 4.71 1.68 -63.66
C ARG A 474 5.84 0.67 -63.50
N LEU A 475 6.55 0.42 -64.60
CA LEU A 475 7.67 -0.49 -64.70
C LEU A 475 8.82 0.21 -65.45
N ARG A 476 10.06 0.05 -64.97
CA ARG A 476 11.25 0.65 -65.58
C ARG A 476 12.08 -0.39 -66.32
N LEU A 477 12.65 0.00 -67.47
CA LEU A 477 13.55 -0.81 -68.28
C LEU A 477 14.91 -0.12 -68.40
N VAL A 478 15.98 -0.89 -68.24
CA VAL A 478 17.35 -0.41 -68.44
C VAL A 478 18.27 -1.52 -68.99
N PRO A 479 19.15 -1.20 -69.96
CA PRO A 479 20.18 -2.14 -70.41
C PRO A 479 21.37 -2.15 -69.44
N HIS A 480 21.78 -3.34 -69.00
CA HIS A 480 23.06 -3.55 -68.31
C HIS A 480 23.92 -4.54 -69.10
N LYS A 481 25.09 -4.11 -69.57
CA LYS A 481 26.10 -5.00 -70.20
C LYS A 481 25.48 -5.94 -71.25
N GLU A 482 24.76 -5.36 -72.21
CA GLU A 482 24.06 -6.06 -73.33
C GLU A 482 22.86 -6.94 -72.92
N LYS A 483 22.42 -6.90 -71.66
CA LYS A 483 21.23 -7.61 -71.17
C LYS A 483 20.19 -6.64 -70.65
N LEU A 484 18.93 -6.87 -71.00
CA LEU A 484 17.81 -6.03 -70.56
C LEU A 484 17.38 -6.42 -69.14
N TYR A 485 17.23 -5.42 -68.26
CA TYR A 485 16.67 -5.56 -66.92
C TYR A 485 15.32 -4.85 -66.83
N VAL A 486 14.38 -5.49 -66.15
CA VAL A 486 12.98 -5.09 -66.04
C VAL A 486 12.60 -4.92 -64.58
N GLY A 487 11.92 -3.82 -64.24
CA GLY A 487 11.52 -3.52 -62.85
C GLY A 487 12.67 -2.99 -61.98
N VAL A 488 13.54 -2.18 -62.56
CA VAL A 488 14.61 -1.47 -61.82
C VAL A 488 14.09 -0.27 -61.03
N ASP A 489 14.87 0.21 -60.07
CA ASP A 489 14.58 1.44 -59.32
C ASP A 489 14.87 2.71 -60.15
N ALA A 490 14.72 3.90 -59.54
CA ALA A 490 14.92 5.19 -60.20
C ALA A 490 16.38 5.43 -60.64
N HIS A 491 17.33 4.71 -60.03
CA HIS A 491 18.75 4.76 -60.35
C HIS A 491 19.19 3.63 -61.29
N GLY A 492 18.22 2.87 -61.83
CA GLY A 492 18.49 1.74 -62.70
C GLY A 492 19.07 0.52 -61.98
N LYS A 493 19.09 0.46 -60.64
CA LYS A 493 19.60 -0.69 -59.88
C LYS A 493 18.49 -1.72 -59.63
N GLY A 494 18.90 -2.97 -59.40
CA GLY A 494 17.97 -4.08 -59.13
C GLY A 494 17.33 -4.66 -60.39
N GLY A 495 16.06 -5.04 -60.30
CA GLY A 495 15.27 -5.60 -61.40
C GLY A 495 15.55 -7.06 -61.75
N VAL A 496 14.81 -7.53 -62.76
CA VAL A 496 14.81 -8.91 -63.27
C VAL A 496 15.43 -8.97 -64.65
N GLN A 497 16.28 -9.95 -64.89
CA GLN A 497 16.98 -10.10 -66.17
C GLN A 497 16.09 -10.82 -67.20
N VAL A 498 16.02 -10.27 -68.41
CA VAL A 498 15.47 -10.98 -69.58
C VAL A 498 16.49 -12.04 -70.03
N THR A 499 16.09 -13.31 -70.01
CA THR A 499 16.92 -14.46 -70.39
C THR A 499 16.60 -15.02 -71.76
N LYS A 500 15.35 -14.90 -72.21
CA LYS A 500 14.95 -15.27 -73.57
C LYS A 500 14.55 -14.02 -74.34
N GLY A 501 15.11 -13.88 -75.54
CA GLY A 501 14.87 -12.73 -76.42
C GLY A 501 13.41 -12.63 -76.89
N LYS A 502 13.12 -11.56 -77.63
CA LYS A 502 11.78 -11.28 -78.17
C LYS A 502 11.27 -12.44 -79.03
N VAL A 503 10.07 -12.92 -78.74
CA VAL A 503 9.29 -13.81 -79.62
C VAL A 503 8.05 -13.07 -80.09
N ASP A 504 7.91 -12.85 -81.39
CA ASP A 504 6.74 -12.21 -81.98
C ASP A 504 5.59 -13.21 -82.14
N ALA A 505 4.44 -12.88 -81.55
CA ALA A 505 3.18 -13.62 -81.68
C ALA A 505 2.18 -12.79 -82.50
N GLY A 506 1.18 -13.44 -83.10
CA GLY A 506 0.17 -12.77 -83.93
C GLY A 506 -0.63 -11.67 -83.22
N ASN A 507 -0.61 -11.66 -81.88
CA ASN A 507 -1.30 -10.68 -81.06
C ASN A 507 -0.41 -9.97 -80.01
N GLY A 508 0.93 -10.05 -80.11
CA GLY A 508 1.85 -9.36 -79.19
C GLY A 508 3.29 -9.84 -79.23
N ALA A 509 4.11 -9.44 -78.25
CA ALA A 509 5.49 -9.91 -78.09
C ALA A 509 5.73 -10.55 -76.71
N LEU A 510 6.54 -11.61 -76.69
CA LEU A 510 6.88 -12.38 -75.50
C LEU A 510 8.37 -12.23 -75.16
N PHE A 511 8.69 -12.00 -73.90
CA PHE A 511 10.06 -11.94 -73.37
C PHE A 511 10.20 -12.87 -72.17
N GLY A 512 11.18 -13.78 -72.18
CA GLY A 512 11.39 -14.68 -71.05
C GLY A 512 12.25 -14.04 -69.96
N ILE A 513 11.78 -14.09 -68.72
CA ILE A 513 12.48 -13.54 -67.55
C ILE A 513 12.88 -14.65 -66.58
N ASN A 514 14.01 -14.48 -65.89
CA ASN A 514 14.55 -15.49 -64.96
C ASN A 514 14.04 -15.40 -63.53
N LYS A 515 13.29 -14.35 -63.18
CA LYS A 515 12.66 -14.17 -61.88
C LYS A 515 11.27 -13.56 -62.06
N MET A 516 10.48 -13.61 -61.01
CA MET A 516 9.16 -12.99 -60.95
C MET A 516 9.27 -11.47 -60.81
N LEU A 517 8.47 -10.68 -61.54
CA LEU A 517 8.32 -9.25 -61.27
C LEU A 517 7.36 -9.05 -60.09
N GLU A 518 7.88 -8.61 -58.96
CA GLU A 518 7.04 -8.31 -57.80
C GLU A 518 6.40 -6.92 -57.95
N PRO A 519 5.06 -6.79 -57.81
CA PRO A 519 4.43 -5.48 -57.76
C PRO A 519 4.93 -4.71 -56.52
N PRO A 520 5.11 -3.39 -56.60
CA PRO A 520 5.54 -2.60 -55.45
C PRO A 520 4.55 -2.72 -54.27
N PRO A 521 5.05 -2.83 -53.03
CA PRO A 521 4.18 -2.94 -51.84
C PRO A 521 3.54 -1.60 -51.48
N ASP A 522 2.72 -1.53 -50.44
CA ASP A 522 2.14 -0.27 -49.94
C ASP A 522 3.21 0.69 -49.37
N LEU A 523 2.85 1.97 -49.24
CA LEU A 523 3.76 3.03 -48.79
C LEU A 523 4.36 2.74 -47.41
N ALA A 524 3.62 2.18 -46.47
CA ALA A 524 4.16 1.87 -45.14
C ALA A 524 5.25 0.78 -45.23
N THR A 525 5.00 -0.25 -46.05
CA THR A 525 6.02 -1.26 -46.34
C THR A 525 7.23 -0.67 -47.06
N VAL A 526 7.04 0.21 -48.05
CA VAL A 526 8.14 0.89 -48.75
C VAL A 526 9.00 1.71 -47.78
N LEU A 527 8.38 2.43 -46.86
CA LEU A 527 9.08 3.22 -45.84
C LEU A 527 9.95 2.33 -44.93
N SER A 528 9.41 1.19 -44.50
CA SER A 528 10.16 0.24 -43.67
C SER A 528 11.39 -0.36 -44.37
N GLN A 529 11.36 -0.42 -45.71
CA GLN A 529 12.44 -0.96 -46.54
C GLN A 529 13.47 0.10 -46.94
N THR A 530 13.19 1.39 -46.71
CA THR A 530 14.00 2.52 -47.18
C THR A 530 14.98 2.98 -46.08
N PRO A 531 16.31 2.74 -46.20
CA PRO A 531 17.26 2.99 -45.11
C PRO A 531 17.44 4.47 -44.76
N SER A 532 17.29 5.36 -45.74
CA SER A 532 17.43 6.83 -45.58
C SER A 532 16.30 7.46 -44.78
N LEU A 533 15.21 6.73 -44.52
CA LEU A 533 14.02 7.15 -43.78
C LEU A 533 13.82 6.36 -42.48
N SER A 534 14.81 5.58 -42.05
CA SER A 534 14.71 4.71 -40.88
C SER A 534 14.39 5.44 -39.59
N TYR A 535 14.83 6.70 -39.44
CA TYR A 535 14.49 7.53 -38.28
C TYR A 535 13.01 7.90 -38.28
N PHE A 536 12.48 8.42 -39.39
CA PHE A 536 11.05 8.72 -39.51
C PHE A 536 10.20 7.46 -39.30
N ASN A 537 10.63 6.32 -39.85
CA ASN A 537 9.97 5.04 -39.65
C ASN A 537 9.91 4.64 -38.16
N SER A 538 10.92 5.00 -37.35
CA SER A 538 10.92 4.75 -35.90
C SER A 538 9.96 5.66 -35.11
N LEU A 539 9.53 6.79 -35.69
CA LEU A 539 8.57 7.71 -35.09
C LEU A 539 7.11 7.38 -35.45
N LEU A 540 6.87 6.42 -36.36
CA LEU A 540 5.52 6.14 -36.83
C LEU A 540 4.67 5.50 -35.75
N THR A 541 3.57 6.16 -35.40
CA THR A 541 2.54 5.62 -34.51
C THR A 541 1.65 4.63 -35.26
N PRO A 542 0.95 3.70 -34.57
CA PRO A 542 0.06 2.74 -35.23
C PRO A 542 -1.02 3.40 -36.09
N ASP A 543 -1.51 4.57 -35.67
CA ASP A 543 -2.52 5.34 -36.41
C ASP A 543 -1.95 5.92 -37.70
N ILE A 544 -0.74 6.49 -37.66
CA ILE A 544 -0.04 6.96 -38.85
C ILE A 544 0.25 5.78 -39.80
N HIS A 545 0.70 4.64 -39.26
CA HIS A 545 1.00 3.46 -40.06
C HIS A 545 -0.25 2.90 -40.76
N LYS A 546 -1.41 2.98 -40.10
CA LYS A 546 -2.71 2.64 -40.70
C LYS A 546 -3.14 3.65 -41.75
N ALA A 547 -2.93 4.95 -41.52
CA ALA A 547 -3.22 6.00 -42.48
C ALA A 547 -2.39 5.82 -43.77
N LEU A 548 -1.10 5.51 -43.65
CA LEU A 548 -0.20 5.27 -44.77
C LEU A 548 -0.56 4.03 -45.60
N ASN A 549 -1.16 3.00 -45.01
CA ASN A 549 -1.60 1.80 -45.74
C ASN A 549 -2.97 1.98 -46.42
N SER A 550 -3.89 2.68 -45.74
CA SER A 550 -5.29 2.80 -46.21
C SER A 550 -5.54 3.95 -47.18
N THR A 551 -4.70 4.99 -47.16
CA THR A 551 -4.89 6.16 -48.02
C THR A 551 -4.46 5.85 -49.45
N SER A 552 -5.36 6.07 -50.40
CA SER A 552 -5.09 5.92 -51.84
C SER A 552 -4.60 7.22 -52.47
N ALA A 553 -3.80 7.10 -53.53
CA ALA A 553 -3.32 8.21 -54.35
C ALA A 553 -2.47 9.24 -53.58
N LEU A 554 -1.66 8.76 -52.64
CA LEU A 554 -0.83 9.62 -51.79
C LEU A 554 0.51 9.94 -52.46
N THR A 555 0.89 11.20 -52.50
CA THR A 555 2.24 11.65 -52.87
C THR A 555 2.96 12.12 -51.61
N LEU A 556 4.05 11.44 -51.23
CA LEU A 556 4.83 11.75 -50.03
C LEU A 556 6.18 12.36 -50.38
N PHE A 557 6.56 13.43 -49.70
CA PHE A 557 7.88 14.05 -49.77
C PHE A 557 8.55 13.93 -48.40
N LEU A 558 9.27 12.85 -48.12
CA LEU A 558 9.78 12.59 -46.77
C LEU A 558 11.25 12.99 -46.58
N PRO A 559 11.59 13.58 -45.43
CA PRO A 559 12.93 14.06 -45.15
C PRO A 559 13.90 12.91 -44.80
N THR A 560 15.16 13.02 -45.24
CA THR A 560 16.23 12.08 -44.85
C THR A 560 16.49 12.07 -43.35
N ASN A 561 17.12 11.00 -42.84
CA ASN A 561 17.53 10.89 -41.44
C ASN A 561 18.35 12.10 -40.92
N GLU A 562 19.17 12.72 -41.77
CA GLU A 562 20.01 13.87 -41.40
C GLU A 562 19.21 15.16 -41.20
N ALA A 563 18.10 15.32 -41.93
CA ALA A 563 17.23 16.50 -41.83
C ALA A 563 16.67 16.70 -40.41
N TRP A 564 16.44 15.62 -39.67
CA TRP A 564 15.93 15.64 -38.30
C TRP A 564 16.94 16.14 -37.27
N ASN A 565 18.23 16.24 -37.62
CA ASN A 565 19.25 16.81 -36.74
C ASN A 565 19.18 18.35 -36.66
N SER A 566 18.28 18.98 -37.42
CA SER A 566 18.01 20.42 -37.34
C SER A 566 17.20 20.83 -36.09
N LEU A 567 16.52 19.87 -35.45
CA LEU A 567 15.73 20.08 -34.24
C LEU A 567 16.60 20.12 -32.98
N ASP A 568 16.18 20.87 -31.96
CA ASP A 568 16.81 20.80 -30.64
C ASP A 568 16.67 19.39 -30.05
N LYS A 569 17.62 19.02 -29.17
CA LYS A 569 17.61 17.70 -28.53
C LYS A 569 16.29 17.43 -27.82
N LEU A 570 15.70 18.42 -27.14
CA LEU A 570 14.46 18.23 -26.40
C LEU A 570 13.23 18.14 -27.30
N GLU A 571 13.19 18.90 -28.40
CA GLU A 571 12.14 18.78 -29.43
C GLU A 571 12.16 17.38 -30.03
N ARG A 572 13.35 16.85 -30.31
CA ARG A 572 13.53 15.50 -30.82
C ARG A 572 13.08 14.44 -29.83
N THR A 573 13.46 14.56 -28.55
CA THR A 573 13.02 13.64 -27.49
C THR A 573 11.51 13.70 -27.29
N TYR A 574 10.88 14.87 -27.43
CA TYR A 574 9.42 14.99 -27.42
C TYR A 574 8.79 14.23 -28.59
N LEU A 575 9.29 14.41 -29.81
CA LEU A 575 8.77 13.71 -30.99
C LEU A 575 8.95 12.18 -30.95
N GLU A 576 9.95 11.69 -30.23
CA GLU A 576 10.16 10.26 -29.96
C GLU A 576 9.19 9.69 -28.92
N SER A 577 8.43 10.54 -28.22
CA SER A 577 7.45 10.13 -27.21
C SER A 577 6.08 9.82 -27.82
N GLU A 578 5.29 8.98 -27.14
CA GLU A 578 3.93 8.61 -27.56
C GLU A 578 2.96 9.82 -27.60
N PHE A 579 3.28 10.89 -26.86
CA PHE A 579 2.47 12.10 -26.73
C PHE A 579 2.62 13.07 -27.91
N ALA A 580 3.57 12.83 -28.82
CA ALA A 580 3.78 13.66 -29.99
C ALA A 580 2.94 13.24 -31.20
N SER A 581 2.04 12.27 -31.06
CA SER A 581 1.21 11.71 -32.14
C SER A 581 0.52 12.78 -32.99
N ASP A 582 -0.11 13.77 -32.35
CA ASP A 582 -0.83 14.85 -33.05
C ASP A 582 0.11 15.79 -33.81
N ASP A 583 1.26 16.12 -33.24
CA ASP A 583 2.24 17.00 -33.88
C ASP A 583 2.99 16.27 -35.00
N LEU A 584 3.30 14.98 -34.83
CA LEU A 584 3.82 14.11 -35.88
C LEU A 584 2.83 13.97 -37.05
N ALA A 585 1.53 13.87 -36.77
CA ALA A 585 0.50 13.83 -37.81
C ALA A 585 0.44 15.15 -38.60
N LYS A 586 0.55 16.32 -37.94
CA LYS A 586 0.65 17.62 -38.62
C LYS A 586 1.92 17.70 -39.48
N ILE A 587 3.06 17.24 -38.95
CA ILE A 587 4.31 17.17 -39.71
C ILE A 587 4.13 16.27 -40.94
N LEU A 588 3.56 15.07 -40.79
CA LEU A 588 3.29 14.19 -41.95
C LEU A 588 2.34 14.84 -42.96
N ASN A 589 1.28 15.49 -42.50
CA ASN A 589 0.32 16.19 -43.37
C ASN A 589 0.98 17.32 -44.17
N MET A 590 2.01 17.97 -43.61
CA MET A 590 2.83 18.96 -44.33
C MET A 590 3.70 18.31 -45.43
N HIS A 591 4.06 17.03 -45.28
CA HIS A 591 4.87 16.27 -46.24
C HIS A 591 4.02 15.40 -47.20
N ALA A 592 2.70 15.49 -47.15
CA ALA A 592 1.78 14.62 -47.88
C ALA A 592 0.80 15.41 -48.75
N VAL A 593 0.52 14.89 -49.95
CA VAL A 593 -0.45 15.45 -50.91
C VAL A 593 -1.40 14.33 -51.35
N SER A 594 -2.72 14.59 -51.34
CA SER A 594 -3.76 13.60 -51.66
C SER A 594 -4.56 13.90 -52.93
N GLU A 595 -4.23 14.95 -53.68
CA GLU A 595 -4.86 15.31 -54.96
C GLU A 595 -4.35 14.48 -56.17
N GLY A 596 -4.04 13.21 -55.95
CA GLY A 596 -3.50 12.31 -56.97
C GLY A 596 -1.99 12.04 -56.83
N VAL A 597 -1.54 11.02 -57.57
CA VAL A 597 -0.13 10.61 -57.59
C VAL A 597 0.65 11.52 -58.54
N SER A 598 1.58 12.30 -58.00
CA SER A 598 2.43 13.22 -58.77
C SER A 598 3.83 12.62 -58.95
N TRP A 599 4.10 12.09 -60.14
CA TRP A 599 5.43 11.59 -60.54
C TRP A 599 6.36 12.71 -61.00
N SER A 600 7.66 12.43 -61.01
CA SER A 600 8.67 13.43 -61.39
C SER A 600 8.52 13.95 -62.82
N ASP A 601 8.02 13.13 -63.75
CA ASP A 601 7.73 13.54 -65.13
C ASP A 601 6.64 14.64 -65.25
N ALA A 602 5.79 14.76 -64.23
CA ALA A 602 4.73 15.78 -64.17
C ALA A 602 5.22 17.11 -63.59
N PHE A 603 6.47 17.17 -63.09
CA PHE A 603 7.06 18.38 -62.55
C PHE A 603 7.47 19.31 -63.73
N HIS A 604 6.58 20.21 -64.10
CA HIS A 604 6.87 21.33 -65.01
C HIS A 604 7.69 22.42 -64.28
N PRO A 605 8.26 23.45 -64.97
CA PRO A 605 9.22 24.39 -64.35
C PRO A 605 8.75 25.05 -63.04
N ALA A 606 7.45 25.19 -62.85
CA ALA A 606 6.82 25.49 -61.57
C ALA A 606 5.51 24.70 -61.45
N LEU A 607 5.35 23.94 -60.36
CA LEU A 607 4.13 23.19 -60.02
C LEU A 607 3.76 23.46 -58.55
N ASN A 608 2.52 23.83 -58.29
CA ASN A 608 2.02 24.03 -56.93
C ASN A 608 1.12 22.87 -56.54
N LEU A 609 1.46 22.20 -55.43
CA LEU A 609 0.65 21.15 -54.83
C LEU A 609 0.11 21.63 -53.48
N THR A 610 -1.13 21.30 -53.15
CA THR A 610 -1.68 21.57 -51.82
C THR A 610 -1.39 20.38 -50.90
N THR A 611 -0.68 20.61 -49.80
CA THR A 611 -0.44 19.60 -48.77
C THR A 611 -1.73 19.28 -48.02
N ILE A 612 -1.78 18.14 -47.33
CA ILE A 612 -2.92 17.77 -46.48
C ILE A 612 -3.10 18.76 -45.32
N ASP A 613 -2.00 19.41 -44.87
CA ASP A 613 -2.03 20.50 -43.88
C ASP A 613 -2.71 21.78 -44.43
N GLY A 614 -2.92 21.87 -45.75
CA GLY A 614 -3.55 23.01 -46.43
C GLY A 614 -2.58 24.10 -46.89
N GLN A 615 -1.28 23.87 -46.77
CA GLN A 615 -0.24 24.78 -47.28
C GLN A 615 0.10 24.46 -48.73
N ASN A 616 0.55 25.47 -49.47
CA ASN A 616 1.00 25.30 -50.85
C ASN A 616 2.48 24.91 -50.86
N LEU A 617 2.78 23.79 -51.51
CA LEU A 617 4.12 23.28 -51.75
C LEU A 617 4.50 23.55 -53.21
N GLU A 618 5.43 24.49 -53.41
CA GLU A 618 5.95 24.86 -54.72
C GLU A 618 7.10 23.93 -55.13
N ILE A 619 7.00 23.30 -56.29
CA ILE A 619 8.03 22.45 -56.89
C ILE A 619 8.66 23.21 -58.05
N VAL A 620 9.97 23.43 -57.98
CA VAL A 620 10.76 24.16 -58.99
C VAL A 620 11.80 23.23 -59.58
N VAL A 621 11.70 22.98 -60.89
CA VAL A 621 12.65 22.13 -61.63
C VAL A 621 13.70 23.00 -62.31
N SER A 622 14.96 22.85 -61.90
CA SER A 622 16.14 23.46 -62.53
C SER A 622 16.96 22.42 -63.30
N PRO A 623 17.82 22.81 -64.25
CA PRO A 623 18.63 21.87 -65.04
C PRO A 623 19.50 20.93 -64.20
N ASP A 624 19.93 21.40 -63.02
CA ASP A 624 20.84 20.66 -62.15
C ASP A 624 20.12 20.00 -60.95
N LYS A 625 18.92 20.47 -60.56
CA LYS A 625 18.20 19.98 -59.37
C LYS A 625 16.71 20.32 -59.36
N THR A 626 15.93 19.50 -58.65
CA THR A 626 14.52 19.76 -58.36
C THR A 626 14.37 20.17 -56.90
N MET A 627 13.73 21.32 -56.64
CA MET A 627 13.42 21.80 -55.31
C MET A 627 11.94 21.60 -54.99
N VAL A 628 11.65 21.13 -53.77
CA VAL A 628 10.31 20.92 -53.23
C VAL A 628 10.18 21.84 -52.01
N GLY A 629 9.49 22.97 -52.17
CA GLY A 629 9.51 24.07 -51.21
C GLY A 629 10.93 24.62 -51.05
N GLN A 630 11.50 24.43 -49.86
CA GLN A 630 12.90 24.79 -49.57
C GLN A 630 13.86 23.60 -49.56
N ALA A 631 13.35 22.37 -49.74
CA ALA A 631 14.13 21.15 -49.68
C ALA A 631 14.58 20.70 -51.08
N ASP A 632 15.76 20.11 -51.20
CA ASP A 632 16.20 19.48 -52.47
C ASP A 632 15.65 18.04 -52.54
N LEU A 633 15.18 17.65 -53.74
CA LEU A 633 14.76 16.29 -54.05
C LEU A 633 15.98 15.38 -54.23
N VAL A 634 16.13 14.40 -53.34
CA VAL A 634 17.27 13.47 -53.28
C VAL A 634 17.00 12.23 -54.14
N GLU A 635 15.81 11.65 -53.99
CA GLU A 635 15.38 10.47 -54.73
C GLU A 635 13.91 10.65 -55.12
N ALA A 636 13.59 10.41 -56.38
CA ALA A 636 12.27 10.63 -56.93
C ALA A 636 11.62 9.30 -57.34
N ASP A 637 10.29 9.26 -57.31
CA ASP A 637 9.49 8.19 -57.88
C ASP A 637 9.82 6.79 -57.33
N ILE A 638 9.82 6.64 -56.02
CA ILE A 638 9.78 5.34 -55.36
C ILE A 638 8.33 4.83 -55.42
N TYR A 639 8.09 3.78 -56.19
CA TYR A 639 6.75 3.28 -56.45
C TYR A 639 6.19 2.50 -55.26
N ALA A 640 4.92 2.73 -54.95
CA ALA A 640 4.14 1.95 -54.01
C ALA A 640 2.80 1.53 -54.65
N SER A 641 2.07 0.61 -54.02
CA SER A 641 0.76 0.16 -54.47
C SER A 641 -0.35 1.20 -54.25
N ASN A 642 -0.18 2.14 -53.32
CA ASN A 642 -1.18 3.14 -52.96
C ASN A 642 -0.70 4.59 -53.11
N GLY A 643 0.50 4.81 -53.65
CA GLY A 643 1.01 6.15 -53.93
C GLY A 643 2.42 6.17 -54.48
N VAL A 644 3.09 7.32 -54.33
CA VAL A 644 4.50 7.53 -54.69
C VAL A 644 5.23 8.21 -53.52
N LEU A 645 6.47 7.79 -53.31
CA LEU A 645 7.37 8.36 -52.31
C LEU A 645 8.53 9.09 -53.01
N HIS A 646 8.78 10.30 -52.56
CA HIS A 646 9.90 11.17 -52.92
C HIS A 646 10.70 11.47 -51.65
N ILE A 647 12.02 11.45 -51.72
CA ILE A 647 12.91 11.71 -50.58
C ILE A 647 13.51 13.10 -50.73
N VAL A 648 13.43 13.91 -49.68
CA VAL A 648 13.95 15.29 -49.63
C VAL A 648 15.00 15.46 -48.54
N ASN A 649 15.88 16.45 -48.65
CA ASN A 649 17.00 16.63 -47.70
C ASN A 649 16.69 17.49 -46.46
N SER A 650 15.50 18.09 -46.37
CA SER A 650 15.15 19.05 -45.30
C SER A 650 13.74 18.78 -44.74
N LEU A 651 13.55 19.01 -43.44
CA LEU A 651 12.28 18.81 -42.72
C LEU A 651 11.38 20.04 -42.86
N MET A 652 10.13 19.84 -43.27
CA MET A 652 9.12 20.91 -43.41
C MET A 652 8.19 20.94 -42.19
N ILE A 653 8.33 21.96 -41.33
CA ILE A 653 7.58 22.06 -40.07
C ILE A 653 6.46 23.10 -40.22
N PRO A 654 5.19 22.73 -40.01
CA PRO A 654 4.10 23.69 -40.06
C PRO A 654 4.19 24.70 -38.89
N PRO A 655 3.79 25.97 -39.10
CA PRO A 655 3.92 27.01 -38.08
C PRO A 655 3.07 26.66 -36.85
N GLY A 656 3.67 26.75 -35.67
CA GLY A 656 3.00 26.45 -34.39
C GLY A 656 3.04 24.97 -33.97
N ALA A 657 3.45 24.03 -34.83
CA ALA A 657 3.46 22.61 -34.49
C ALA A 657 4.44 22.26 -33.36
N LEU A 658 5.62 22.86 -33.35
CA LEU A 658 6.66 22.61 -32.33
C LEU A 658 6.84 23.72 -31.31
N GLN A 659 5.86 24.59 -31.08
CA GLN A 659 5.96 25.55 -29.96
C GLN A 659 6.06 24.78 -28.63
N ILE A 660 7.24 24.80 -28.01
CA ILE A 660 7.51 24.03 -26.78
C ILE A 660 6.93 24.77 -25.58
N THR A 661 5.75 24.34 -25.16
CA THR A 661 5.12 24.75 -23.90
C THR A 661 5.81 24.07 -22.70
N PRO A 662 5.68 24.60 -21.47
CA PRO A 662 6.13 23.90 -20.27
C PRO A 662 5.59 22.46 -20.19
N GLU A 663 4.39 22.22 -20.73
CA GLU A 663 3.79 20.88 -20.82
C GLU A 663 4.62 19.93 -21.70
N LYS A 664 4.98 20.36 -22.92
CA LYS A 664 5.82 19.55 -23.83
C LYS A 664 7.20 19.28 -23.22
N TYR A 665 7.77 20.23 -22.46
CA TYR A 665 9.01 20.02 -21.70
C TYR A 665 8.86 18.93 -20.63
N LEU A 666 7.78 18.96 -19.84
CA LEU A 666 7.52 17.94 -18.83
C LEU A 666 7.35 16.55 -19.45
N LEU A 667 6.65 16.45 -20.58
CA LEU A 667 6.50 15.19 -21.33
C LEU A 667 7.85 14.66 -21.84
N ALA A 668 8.70 15.54 -22.39
CA ALA A 668 10.03 15.16 -22.87
C ALA A 668 10.99 14.71 -21.75
N LEU A 669 10.78 15.21 -20.53
CA LEU A 669 11.64 14.97 -19.37
C LEU A 669 11.09 13.88 -18.44
N ASN A 670 10.26 12.97 -18.97
CA ASN A 670 9.74 11.80 -18.25
C ASN A 670 8.87 12.17 -17.03
N CYS A 671 8.02 13.20 -17.17
CA CYS A 671 6.98 13.59 -16.21
C CYS A 671 5.56 13.32 -16.79
N THR A 672 5.40 12.21 -17.50
CA THR A 672 4.18 11.89 -18.26
C THR A 672 2.97 11.66 -17.35
N SER A 673 3.19 10.98 -16.22
CA SER A 673 2.18 10.73 -15.19
C SER A 673 1.72 12.03 -14.56
N PHE A 674 2.66 12.93 -14.23
CA PHE A 674 2.34 14.24 -13.65
C PHE A 674 1.46 15.08 -14.59
N VAL A 675 1.81 15.13 -15.88
CA VAL A 675 1.01 15.83 -16.90
C VAL A 675 -0.37 15.18 -17.07
N SER A 676 -0.45 13.85 -17.06
CA SER A 676 -1.74 13.13 -17.14
C SER A 676 -2.68 13.49 -15.98
N LEU A 677 -2.15 13.64 -14.77
CA LEU A 677 -2.92 14.04 -13.58
C LEU A 677 -3.41 15.49 -13.70
N ILE A 678 -2.60 16.39 -14.25
CA ILE A 678 -2.99 17.79 -14.52
C ILE A 678 -4.17 17.85 -15.51
N HIS A 679 -4.10 17.08 -16.60
CA HIS A 679 -5.21 16.99 -17.56
C HIS A 679 -6.49 16.45 -16.91
N SER A 680 -6.37 15.46 -16.02
CA SER A 680 -7.54 14.89 -15.32
C SER A 680 -8.27 15.89 -14.42
N THR A 681 -7.59 16.95 -13.95
CA THR A 681 -8.12 17.93 -12.98
C THR A 681 -8.42 19.30 -13.58
N ASN A 682 -8.36 19.43 -14.92
CA ASN A 682 -8.58 20.68 -15.64
C ASN A 682 -7.64 21.82 -15.19
N LEU A 683 -6.39 21.48 -14.84
CA LEU A 683 -5.33 22.43 -14.47
C LEU A 683 -4.37 22.74 -15.62
N THR A 684 -4.71 22.34 -16.85
CA THR A 684 -3.89 22.50 -18.06
C THR A 684 -3.48 23.95 -18.32
N SER A 685 -4.28 24.94 -17.87
CA SER A 685 -3.94 26.37 -17.99
C SER A 685 -2.65 26.76 -17.25
N LEU A 686 -2.25 26.02 -16.20
CA LEU A 686 -1.02 26.29 -15.44
C LEU A 686 0.25 25.90 -16.21
N VAL A 687 0.11 25.07 -17.26
CA VAL A 687 1.25 24.45 -17.95
C VAL A 687 1.29 24.78 -19.45
N ASN A 688 0.15 25.14 -20.04
CA ASN A 688 0.04 25.52 -21.44
C ASN A 688 0.23 27.03 -21.68
N ASP A 689 0.00 27.86 -20.65
CA ASP A 689 0.25 29.31 -20.76
C ASP A 689 1.75 29.61 -20.76
N THR A 690 2.24 30.16 -21.88
CA THR A 690 3.64 30.52 -22.08
C THR A 690 4.01 31.89 -21.48
N GLU A 691 3.03 32.71 -21.12
CA GLU A 691 3.23 34.03 -20.53
C GLU A 691 3.23 33.98 -18.99
N ALA A 692 2.55 33.00 -18.41
CA ALA A 692 2.43 32.83 -16.97
C ALA A 692 3.80 32.60 -16.29
N LYS A 693 4.03 33.29 -15.17
CA LYS A 693 5.26 33.15 -14.37
C LYS A 693 5.01 32.20 -13.22
N TYR A 694 5.32 30.92 -13.44
CA TYR A 694 5.28 29.90 -12.40
C TYR A 694 6.66 29.26 -12.18
N THR A 695 6.85 28.79 -10.96
CA THR A 695 7.88 27.81 -10.63
C THR A 695 7.17 26.48 -10.38
N ILE A 696 7.44 25.48 -11.21
CA ILE A 696 6.79 24.16 -11.18
C ILE A 696 7.70 23.20 -10.42
N LEU A 697 7.17 22.56 -9.39
CA LEU A 697 7.82 21.49 -8.65
C LEU A 697 7.34 20.16 -9.25
N ALA A 698 8.10 19.57 -10.17
CA ALA A 698 7.64 18.44 -10.97
C ALA A 698 8.26 17.11 -10.49
N PRO A 699 7.47 16.12 -10.02
CA PRO A 699 7.96 14.76 -9.85
C PRO A 699 8.10 14.05 -11.21
N GLN A 700 9.16 13.27 -11.37
CA GLN A 700 9.37 12.39 -12.52
C GLN A 700 8.56 11.09 -12.41
N ASP A 701 8.41 10.36 -13.51
CA ASP A 701 7.59 9.15 -13.57
C ASP A 701 8.12 8.01 -12.69
N ASP A 702 9.43 7.90 -12.54
CA ASP A 702 10.07 6.94 -11.64
C ASP A 702 9.64 7.15 -10.19
N ILE A 703 9.39 8.39 -9.78
CA ILE A 703 8.91 8.73 -8.45
C ILE A 703 7.53 8.13 -8.22
N PHE A 704 6.62 8.23 -9.19
CA PHE A 704 5.28 7.64 -9.10
C PHE A 704 5.30 6.11 -9.04
N THR A 705 6.37 5.43 -9.48
CA THR A 705 6.50 3.98 -9.29
C THR A 705 6.74 3.56 -7.84
N PHE A 706 7.27 4.47 -7.01
CA PHE A 706 7.45 4.25 -5.56
C PHE A 706 6.20 4.65 -4.76
N PHE A 707 5.31 5.44 -5.35
CA PHE A 707 3.97 5.67 -4.80
C PHE A 707 3.12 4.43 -5.13
N ASP A 708 2.79 3.63 -4.12
CA ASP A 708 1.73 2.64 -4.30
C ASP A 708 0.45 3.40 -4.71
N GLU A 709 -0.22 2.95 -5.77
CA GLU A 709 -1.48 3.53 -6.31
C GLU A 709 -2.58 3.88 -5.27
N PRO A 710 -2.66 3.36 -4.02
CA PRO A 710 -3.64 3.83 -3.05
C PRO A 710 -3.38 5.22 -2.45
N THR A 711 -2.23 5.85 -2.72
CA THR A 711 -1.84 7.14 -2.09
C THR A 711 -2.09 8.37 -2.96
N LEU A 712 -2.25 8.18 -4.27
CA LEU A 712 -2.65 9.27 -5.17
C LEU A 712 -4.18 9.40 -5.12
N PRO A 713 -4.72 10.61 -4.92
CA PRO A 713 -6.16 10.80 -4.97
C PRO A 713 -6.71 10.44 -6.36
N GLU A 714 -7.97 9.99 -6.44
CA GLU A 714 -8.56 9.52 -7.69
C GLU A 714 -8.45 10.59 -8.81
N PRO A 715 -8.14 10.20 -10.06
CA PRO A 715 -8.10 11.14 -11.18
C PRO A 715 -9.40 11.94 -11.29
N GLY A 716 -9.28 13.27 -11.38
CA GLY A 716 -10.42 14.19 -11.39
C GLY A 716 -11.05 14.54 -10.03
N SER A 717 -10.53 14.02 -8.92
CA SER A 717 -10.95 14.41 -7.57
C SER A 717 -10.48 15.82 -7.20
N GLU A 718 -11.22 16.49 -6.30
CA GLU A 718 -10.80 17.79 -5.78
C GLU A 718 -9.55 17.66 -4.89
N GLU A 719 -9.36 16.53 -4.23
CA GLU A 719 -8.14 16.23 -3.46
C GLU A 719 -6.90 16.18 -4.37
N LEU A 720 -7.01 15.55 -5.55
CA LEU A 720 -5.92 15.53 -6.53
C LEU A 720 -5.63 16.94 -7.04
N LYS A 721 -6.68 17.71 -7.34
CA LYS A 721 -6.54 19.09 -7.80
C LYS A 721 -5.83 19.97 -6.76
N LYS A 722 -6.17 19.83 -5.48
CA LYS A 722 -5.47 20.51 -4.38
C LYS A 722 -3.99 20.12 -4.32
N MET A 723 -3.71 18.82 -4.38
CA MET A 723 -2.35 18.29 -4.39
C MET A 723 -1.53 18.85 -5.56
N LEU A 724 -2.09 18.88 -6.76
CA LEU A 724 -1.41 19.41 -7.93
C LEU A 724 -1.17 20.92 -7.82
N GLN A 725 -2.15 21.70 -7.36
CA GLN A 725 -1.97 23.15 -7.12
C GLN A 725 -0.85 23.46 -6.13
N TYR A 726 -0.62 22.58 -5.15
CA TYR A 726 0.46 22.73 -4.17
C TYR A 726 1.88 22.59 -4.79
N HIS A 727 1.99 22.03 -6.00
CA HIS A 727 3.25 21.93 -6.75
C HIS A 727 3.58 23.17 -7.60
N PHE A 728 2.66 24.16 -7.69
CA PHE A 728 2.88 25.38 -8.46
C PHE A 728 3.11 26.56 -7.52
N LEU A 729 4.26 27.21 -7.67
CA LEU A 729 4.59 28.43 -6.94
C LEU A 729 4.42 29.63 -7.89
N PRO A 730 3.57 30.62 -7.55
CA PRO A 730 3.48 31.86 -8.31
C PRO A 730 4.81 32.62 -8.29
N GLY A 731 5.24 33.10 -9.46
CA GLY A 731 6.49 33.82 -9.62
C GLY A 731 7.68 32.92 -9.96
N ARG A 732 8.82 33.57 -10.23
CA ARG A 732 10.09 32.91 -10.62
C ARG A 732 11.06 32.88 -9.45
N TRP A 733 11.15 31.70 -8.81
CA TRP A 733 11.94 31.43 -7.61
C TRP A 733 13.27 30.76 -7.95
N THR A 734 14.25 31.57 -8.38
CA THR A 734 15.61 31.07 -8.66
C THR A 734 16.33 30.66 -7.37
N PRO A 735 17.32 29.73 -7.42
CA PRO A 735 18.05 29.26 -6.23
C PRO A 735 18.61 30.37 -5.33
N LYS A 736 19.02 31.51 -5.93
CA LYS A 736 19.58 32.67 -5.21
C LYS A 736 18.57 33.44 -4.34
N LYS A 737 17.27 33.26 -4.58
CA LYS A 737 16.19 33.94 -3.85
C LYS A 737 15.68 33.13 -2.66
N LEU A 738 16.05 31.85 -2.60
CA LEU A 738 15.58 30.91 -1.58
C LEU A 738 16.47 31.00 -0.35
N GLN A 739 15.84 31.06 0.83
CA GLN A 739 16.49 31.12 2.13
C GLN A 739 15.98 29.98 3.00
N ASP A 740 16.79 29.54 3.96
CA ASP A 740 16.41 28.49 4.90
C ASP A 740 15.30 28.97 5.84
N GLY A 741 14.26 28.16 6.02
CA GLY A 741 13.06 28.50 6.81
C GLY A 741 12.07 29.44 6.10
N MET A 742 12.31 29.78 4.83
CA MET A 742 11.42 30.65 4.06
C MET A 742 10.08 29.94 3.75
N LEU A 743 8.97 30.64 3.97
CA LEU A 743 7.63 30.17 3.59
C LEU A 743 7.22 30.79 2.25
N LEU A 744 6.90 29.95 1.26
CA LEU A 744 6.46 30.37 -0.07
C LEU A 744 4.97 30.08 -0.28
N GLU A 745 4.22 31.05 -0.76
CA GLU A 745 2.83 30.81 -1.16
C GLU A 745 2.76 29.91 -2.41
N THR A 746 1.84 28.97 -2.39
CA THR A 746 1.55 28.08 -3.53
C THR A 746 0.33 28.57 -4.32
N ALA A 747 0.00 27.89 -5.41
CA ALA A 747 -1.23 28.16 -6.17
C ALA A 747 -2.47 27.57 -5.48
N LEU A 748 -2.30 26.73 -4.47
CA LEU A 748 -3.38 26.12 -3.69
C LEU A 748 -4.03 27.17 -2.78
N GLN A 749 -5.33 27.38 -2.94
CA GLN A 749 -6.15 28.19 -2.03
C GLN A 749 -6.97 27.28 -1.14
N GLU A 750 -6.88 27.48 0.18
CA GLU A 750 -7.56 26.62 1.15
C GLU A 750 -8.70 27.37 1.84
N PRO A 751 -9.93 26.80 1.88
CA PRO A 751 -11.01 27.34 2.70
C PRO A 751 -10.65 27.42 4.18
N GLY A 752 -9.81 26.50 4.68
CA GLY A 752 -9.30 26.50 6.04
C GLY A 752 -8.43 27.73 6.38
N LEU A 753 -7.89 28.41 5.37
CA LEU A 753 -7.13 29.65 5.53
C LEU A 753 -7.96 30.88 5.16
N ASP A 754 -9.30 30.78 5.18
CA ASP A 754 -10.24 31.85 4.80
C ASP A 754 -10.03 32.32 3.34
N GLY A 755 -9.76 31.36 2.44
CA GLY A 755 -9.43 31.65 1.03
C GLY A 755 -8.00 32.10 0.80
N GLY A 756 -7.15 32.09 1.84
CA GLY A 756 -5.72 32.30 1.73
C GLY A 756 -5.00 31.20 0.94
N ARG A 757 -3.80 31.52 0.45
CA ARG A 757 -2.93 30.56 -0.22
C ARG A 757 -2.22 29.70 0.81
N GLN A 758 -2.13 28.40 0.55
CA GLN A 758 -1.32 27.51 1.36
C GLN A 758 0.15 27.82 1.14
N VAL A 759 0.93 27.79 2.22
CA VAL A 759 2.37 28.03 2.19
C VAL A 759 3.14 26.72 2.17
N LEU A 760 4.37 26.78 1.68
CA LEU A 760 5.30 25.67 1.61
C LEU A 760 6.65 26.11 2.20
N GLU A 761 7.22 25.28 3.06
CA GLU A 761 8.51 25.52 3.69
C GLU A 761 9.68 25.18 2.76
N VAL A 762 10.69 26.05 2.74
CA VAL A 762 11.94 25.89 2.02
C VAL A 762 13.07 25.63 3.00
N GLU A 763 13.71 24.48 2.83
CA GLU A 763 14.97 24.16 3.51
C GLU A 763 16.10 24.37 2.51
N SER A 764 17.07 25.21 2.83
CA SER A 764 18.15 25.57 1.92
C SER A 764 19.51 25.48 2.62
N ASP A 765 20.21 24.38 2.40
CA ASP A 765 21.63 24.23 2.76
C ASP A 765 22.51 24.62 1.56
N THR A 766 23.77 24.98 1.80
CA THR A 766 24.78 25.50 0.86
C THR A 766 24.88 24.78 -0.50
N LYS A 767 24.36 23.56 -0.64
CA LYS A 767 24.27 22.79 -1.90
C LYS A 767 22.95 22.05 -2.12
N LYS A 768 21.98 22.12 -1.22
CA LYS A 768 20.76 21.30 -1.28
C LYS A 768 19.55 22.14 -0.93
N ILE A 769 18.57 22.13 -1.83
CA ILE A 769 17.29 22.79 -1.66
C ILE A 769 16.22 21.72 -1.48
N ARG A 770 15.33 21.93 -0.52
CA ARG A 770 14.15 21.08 -0.31
C ARG A 770 12.91 21.94 -0.20
N PHE A 771 11.82 21.42 -0.76
CA PHE A 771 10.50 22.02 -0.70
C PHE A 771 9.58 21.06 0.07
N ALA A 772 9.07 21.47 1.23
CA ALA A 772 8.30 20.61 2.14
C ALA A 772 8.97 19.22 2.38
N GLY A 773 10.29 19.23 2.63
CA GLY A 773 11.11 18.04 2.82
C GLY A 773 11.38 17.21 1.55
N ALA A 774 10.91 17.61 0.36
CA ALA A 774 11.24 16.97 -0.92
C ALA A 774 12.51 17.59 -1.50
N SER A 775 13.55 16.78 -1.76
CA SER A 775 14.83 17.28 -2.25
C SER A 775 14.79 17.57 -3.74
N VAL A 776 15.43 18.65 -4.19
CA VAL A 776 15.60 18.95 -5.61
C VAL A 776 16.59 17.97 -6.26
N ILE A 777 16.23 17.42 -7.42
CA ILE A 777 17.05 16.53 -8.24
C ILE A 777 17.61 17.33 -9.42
N GLY A 778 18.94 17.44 -9.49
CA GLY A 778 19.62 18.13 -10.59
C GLY A 778 19.47 19.66 -10.54
N GLU A 779 19.78 20.30 -11.66
CA GLU A 779 19.64 21.75 -11.83
C GLU A 779 18.24 22.11 -12.35
N PRO A 780 17.68 23.27 -11.97
CA PRO A 780 16.37 23.68 -12.46
C PRO A 780 16.42 24.00 -13.95
N VAL A 781 15.36 23.61 -14.67
CA VAL A 781 15.21 23.84 -16.12
C VAL A 781 14.44 25.13 -16.36
N GLU A 782 14.99 26.02 -17.19
CA GLU A 782 14.34 27.27 -17.56
C GLU A 782 13.60 27.13 -18.88
N VAL A 783 12.31 27.42 -18.89
CA VAL A 783 11.45 27.39 -20.08
C VAL A 783 10.74 28.72 -20.20
N ASN A 784 11.23 29.61 -21.07
CA ASN A 784 10.70 30.96 -21.25
C ASN A 784 10.62 31.74 -19.91
N ASN A 785 9.40 31.91 -19.38
CA ASN A 785 9.09 32.61 -18.12
C ASN A 785 8.86 31.67 -16.93
N THR A 786 8.96 30.36 -17.14
CA THR A 786 8.69 29.29 -16.17
C THR A 786 9.98 28.61 -15.73
N LEU A 787 10.06 28.24 -14.46
CA LEU A 787 11.20 27.51 -13.89
C LEU A 787 10.72 26.14 -13.37
N ILE A 788 11.37 25.06 -13.76
CA ILE A 788 10.98 23.70 -13.38
C ILE A 788 12.04 23.10 -12.46
N TYR A 789 11.63 22.69 -11.26
CA TYR A 789 12.44 21.93 -10.32
C TYR A 789 11.97 20.48 -10.31
N PHE A 790 12.87 19.54 -10.54
CA PHE A 790 12.57 18.13 -10.28
C PHE A 790 12.71 17.86 -8.79
N ILE A 791 11.69 17.23 -8.19
CA ILE A 791 11.65 16.95 -6.75
C ILE A 791 11.71 15.46 -6.51
N SER A 792 12.27 15.02 -5.38
CA SER A 792 12.51 13.59 -5.08
C SER A 792 11.30 12.80 -4.60
N LYS A 793 10.18 13.49 -4.33
CA LYS A 793 8.89 12.90 -3.92
C LYS A 793 7.78 13.87 -4.29
N ALA A 794 6.58 13.36 -4.59
CA ALA A 794 5.41 14.23 -4.77
C ALA A 794 5.07 14.95 -3.47
N LEU A 795 4.67 16.22 -3.58
CA LEU A 795 4.27 17.05 -2.45
C LEU A 795 2.84 16.73 -2.06
N VAL A 796 2.61 16.55 -0.77
CA VAL A 796 1.28 16.34 -0.21
C VAL A 796 0.89 17.62 0.53
N PRO A 797 -0.30 18.19 0.26
CA PRO A 797 -0.74 19.39 0.96
C PRO A 797 -0.90 19.09 2.47
N PRO A 798 -0.69 20.08 3.34
CA PRO A 798 -0.86 19.91 4.78
C PRO A 798 -2.26 19.39 5.14
N THR A 799 -2.31 18.52 6.14
CA THR A 799 -3.52 17.83 6.59
C THR A 799 -4.17 18.56 7.77
N ASP A 800 -5.29 18.02 8.28
CA ASP A 800 -5.95 18.60 9.46
C ASP A 800 -5.01 18.67 10.68
N ALA A 801 -5.20 19.66 11.57
CA ALA A 801 -4.27 19.87 12.69
C ALA A 801 -4.09 18.64 13.59
N LEU A 802 -5.13 17.83 13.80
CA LEU A 802 -5.02 16.60 14.57
C LEU A 802 -4.36 15.47 13.78
N GLN A 803 -4.27 15.56 12.44
CA GLN A 803 -3.43 14.69 11.61
C GLN A 803 -1.96 15.02 11.78
N ALA A 804 -1.65 16.30 11.63
CA ALA A 804 -0.29 16.79 11.54
C ALA A 804 0.48 16.63 12.86
N ALA A 805 -0.20 16.79 14.00
CA ALA A 805 0.40 16.57 15.33
C ALA A 805 0.66 15.10 15.68
N LEU A 806 0.11 14.18 14.90
CA LEU A 806 -0.11 12.81 15.33
C LEU A 806 1.10 11.88 15.18
N PRO A 807 2.06 12.16 14.27
CA PRO A 807 3.40 11.57 14.31
C PRO A 807 4.27 12.01 15.51
N SER A 808 3.87 13.02 16.27
CA SER A 808 4.65 13.43 17.44
C SER A 808 4.14 12.69 18.68
N LEU A 809 4.83 11.62 19.06
CA LEU A 809 4.51 10.82 20.27
C LEU A 809 4.43 11.68 21.55
N GLU A 810 5.22 12.75 21.60
CA GLU A 810 5.27 13.74 22.70
C GLU A 810 3.96 14.51 22.86
N LEU A 811 3.09 14.54 21.84
CA LEU A 811 1.82 15.27 21.84
C LEU A 811 0.60 14.37 22.08
N SER A 812 0.82 13.06 22.30
CA SER A 812 -0.22 12.04 22.31
C SER A 812 -1.26 12.22 23.43
N SER A 813 -0.87 12.75 24.59
CA SER A 813 -1.76 12.98 25.74
C SER A 813 -2.76 14.09 25.45
N PHE A 814 -2.34 15.17 24.80
CA PHE A 814 -3.23 16.24 24.34
C PHE A 814 -4.20 15.73 23.27
N LEU A 815 -3.71 14.94 22.31
CA LEU A 815 -4.53 14.37 21.24
C LEU A 815 -5.56 13.37 21.79
N ALA A 816 -5.20 12.62 22.84
CA ALA A 816 -6.14 11.77 23.57
C ALA A 816 -7.22 12.58 24.30
N ALA A 817 -6.85 13.72 24.90
CA ALA A 817 -7.79 14.65 25.53
C ALA A 817 -8.74 15.32 24.52
N VAL A 818 -8.24 15.71 23.34
CA VAL A 818 -9.12 16.20 22.26
C VAL A 818 -10.07 15.11 21.77
N SER A 819 -9.60 13.87 21.68
CA SER A 819 -10.43 12.72 21.26
C SER A 819 -11.49 12.32 22.30
N SER A 820 -11.30 12.63 23.58
CA SER A 820 -12.29 12.38 24.64
C SER A 820 -13.38 13.45 24.71
N THR A 821 -13.21 14.57 23.99
CA THR A 821 -14.13 15.71 23.98
C THR A 821 -14.87 15.87 22.64
N SER A 822 -15.80 16.82 22.57
CA SER A 822 -16.50 17.16 21.32
C SER A 822 -15.78 18.22 20.46
N VAL A 823 -14.69 18.79 20.98
CA VAL A 823 -13.95 19.93 20.41
C VAL A 823 -13.12 19.55 19.17
N ALA A 824 -12.85 18.26 18.95
CA ALA A 824 -12.11 17.78 17.79
C ALA A 824 -12.65 18.30 16.45
N LYS A 825 -13.98 18.41 16.31
CA LYS A 825 -14.60 18.95 15.08
C LYS A 825 -14.39 20.46 14.94
N THR A 826 -14.41 21.19 16.04
CA THR A 826 -14.20 22.65 16.08
C THR A 826 -12.77 22.98 15.65
N ILE A 827 -11.77 22.34 16.27
CA ILE A 827 -10.34 22.57 15.94
C ILE A 827 -10.04 22.25 14.48
N LYS A 828 -10.64 21.17 13.93
CA LYS A 828 -10.41 20.77 12.53
C LYS A 828 -11.02 21.71 11.50
N LYS A 829 -12.12 22.39 11.82
CA LYS A 829 -12.94 23.14 10.84
C LYS A 829 -12.86 24.65 10.98
N THR A 830 -12.38 25.14 12.12
CA THR A 830 -12.29 26.58 12.34
C THR A 830 -11.17 27.13 11.46
N PRO A 831 -11.46 28.08 10.56
CA PRO A 831 -10.45 28.62 9.69
C PRO A 831 -9.46 29.49 10.49
N ARG A 832 -8.27 29.67 9.93
CA ARG A 832 -7.22 30.56 10.45
C ARG A 832 -6.85 30.32 11.92
N THR A 833 -6.68 29.07 12.31
CA THR A 833 -6.42 28.69 13.71
C THR A 833 -4.99 28.21 13.89
N SER A 834 -4.24 28.81 14.83
CA SER A 834 -2.96 28.28 15.30
C SER A 834 -3.15 27.44 16.56
N LEU A 835 -2.67 26.19 16.54
CA LEU A 835 -2.85 25.25 17.66
C LEU A 835 -1.57 25.15 18.49
N LEU A 836 -1.67 25.37 19.79
CA LEU A 836 -0.56 25.30 20.73
C LEU A 836 -0.65 24.01 21.54
N ILE A 837 0.22 23.04 21.27
CA ILE A 837 0.10 21.70 21.86
C ILE A 837 1.16 21.47 22.94
N PRO A 838 0.77 21.23 24.20
CA PRO A 838 1.71 20.89 25.26
C PRO A 838 2.22 19.44 25.15
N HIS A 839 3.46 19.22 25.57
CA HIS A 839 4.07 17.91 25.69
C HIS A 839 3.38 17.01 26.73
N ASN A 840 3.55 15.70 26.64
CA ASN A 840 2.93 14.72 27.55
C ASN A 840 3.28 14.98 29.03
N GLU A 841 4.49 15.46 29.30
CA GLU A 841 4.96 15.77 30.65
C GLU A 841 4.14 16.87 31.32
N ALA A 842 3.56 17.79 30.53
CA ALA A 842 2.72 18.87 31.03
C ALA A 842 1.54 18.33 31.86
N PHE A 843 0.90 17.25 31.42
CA PHE A 843 -0.22 16.62 32.14
C PHE A 843 0.21 15.99 33.48
N GLN A 844 1.47 15.58 33.60
CA GLN A 844 2.02 15.03 34.83
C GLN A 844 2.38 16.14 35.81
N ARG A 845 3.01 17.22 35.33
CA ARG A 845 3.40 18.39 36.14
C ARG A 845 2.20 19.15 36.70
N LEU A 846 1.03 19.09 36.04
CA LEU A 846 -0.25 19.60 36.58
C LEU A 846 -0.67 18.95 37.91
N GLY A 847 -0.13 17.77 38.24
CA GLY A 847 -0.53 16.97 39.39
C GLY A 847 -1.61 15.95 39.03
N LEU A 848 -1.48 14.74 39.58
CA LEU A 848 -2.30 13.57 39.20
C LEU A 848 -3.79 13.77 39.49
N LEU A 849 -4.16 14.52 40.53
CA LEU A 849 -5.57 14.81 40.82
C LEU A 849 -6.18 15.83 39.85
N VAL A 850 -5.39 16.81 39.39
CA VAL A 850 -5.85 17.81 38.42
C VAL A 850 -6.07 17.16 37.06
N SER A 851 -5.10 16.35 36.61
CA SER A 851 -5.24 15.60 35.36
C SER A 851 -6.37 14.57 35.43
N ALA A 852 -6.53 13.86 36.56
CA ALA A 852 -7.67 12.97 36.78
C ALA A 852 -9.01 13.71 36.75
N HIS A 853 -9.10 14.92 37.31
CA HIS A 853 -10.31 15.75 37.21
C HIS A 853 -10.60 16.14 35.76
N LEU A 854 -9.62 16.68 35.03
CA LEU A 854 -9.80 17.13 33.65
C LEU A 854 -10.20 15.96 32.72
N LEU A 855 -9.65 14.77 32.93
CA LEU A 855 -9.98 13.58 32.14
C LEU A 855 -11.26 12.86 32.62
N ALA A 856 -11.86 13.28 33.74
CA ALA A 856 -13.08 12.68 34.23
C ALA A 856 -14.29 13.03 33.35
N ALA A 857 -15.15 12.05 33.11
CA ALA A 857 -16.37 12.25 32.31
C ALA A 857 -17.30 13.33 32.88
N SER A 858 -17.28 13.56 34.20
CA SER A 858 -18.09 14.62 34.84
C SER A 858 -17.58 16.04 34.63
N SER A 859 -16.35 16.18 34.12
CA SER A 859 -15.64 17.46 34.03
C SER A 859 -15.29 17.82 32.58
N LYS A 860 -15.99 17.18 31.64
CA LYS A 860 -15.78 17.34 30.20
C LYS A 860 -15.81 18.81 29.75
N SER A 861 -16.71 19.63 30.33
CA SER A 861 -16.81 21.06 30.01
C SER A 861 -15.55 21.85 30.40
N ASP A 862 -14.91 21.50 31.52
CA ASP A 862 -13.69 22.15 31.98
C ASP A 862 -12.53 21.80 31.04
N LEU A 863 -12.44 20.53 30.62
CA LEU A 863 -11.46 20.09 29.63
C LEU A 863 -11.67 20.75 28.27
N GLU A 864 -12.92 20.87 27.79
CA GLU A 864 -13.22 21.52 26.51
C GLU A 864 -12.76 22.98 26.48
N LYS A 865 -12.95 23.73 27.57
CA LYS A 865 -12.43 25.10 27.72
C LYS A 865 -10.90 25.15 27.69
N VAL A 866 -10.23 24.26 28.43
CA VAL A 866 -8.76 24.17 28.42
C VAL A 866 -8.25 23.89 27.01
N LEU A 867 -8.86 22.97 26.27
CA LEU A 867 -8.44 22.62 24.91
C LEU A 867 -8.66 23.78 23.92
N LEU A 868 -9.80 24.49 24.02
CA LEU A 868 -10.07 25.66 23.18
C LEU A 868 -9.15 26.86 23.50
N HIS A 869 -8.72 26.99 24.75
CA HIS A 869 -7.75 28.02 25.16
C HIS A 869 -6.37 27.81 24.52
N HIS A 870 -6.04 26.58 24.13
CA HIS A 870 -4.82 26.26 23.40
C HIS A 870 -4.95 26.44 21.88
N SER A 871 -6.04 27.03 21.40
CA SER A 871 -6.27 27.31 19.97
C SER A 871 -6.40 28.83 19.78
N LEU A 872 -5.47 29.44 19.07
CA LEU A 872 -5.51 30.86 18.70
C LEU A 872 -6.48 31.07 17.53
N ASP A 873 -7.16 32.21 17.50
CA ASP A 873 -8.11 32.58 16.44
C ASP A 873 -7.45 33.22 15.19
N SER A 874 -6.11 33.19 15.13
CA SER A 874 -5.32 33.66 14.01
C SER A 874 -4.19 32.68 13.69
N VAL A 875 -3.69 32.73 12.44
CA VAL A 875 -2.50 31.98 12.01
C VAL A 875 -1.28 32.84 12.34
N GLN A 876 -0.40 32.32 13.19
CA GLN A 876 0.84 32.96 13.61
C GLN A 876 2.01 32.03 13.29
N TYR A 877 2.86 32.41 12.33
CA TYR A 877 4.04 31.60 11.99
C TYR A 877 5.18 31.83 12.99
N ALA A 878 6.12 30.89 13.06
CA ALA A 878 7.22 30.91 14.02
C ALA A 878 8.02 32.23 13.99
N GLU A 879 8.31 32.76 12.79
CA GLU A 879 9.06 34.02 12.65
C GLU A 879 8.33 35.21 13.27
N GLU A 880 7.00 35.29 13.11
CA GLU A 880 6.17 36.35 13.69
C GLU A 880 6.12 36.26 15.22
N LEU A 881 6.07 35.04 15.76
CA LEU A 881 6.06 34.78 17.20
C LEU A 881 7.41 35.09 17.87
N VAL A 882 8.52 34.85 17.18
CA VAL A 882 9.88 35.06 17.73
C VAL A 882 10.35 36.51 17.58
N ASN A 883 10.01 37.16 16.47
CA ASN A 883 10.44 38.53 16.16
C ASN A 883 9.47 39.60 16.67
N GLY A 884 8.25 39.22 17.07
CA GLY A 884 7.25 40.12 17.65
C GLY A 884 7.67 40.72 18.99
N SER A 885 7.16 41.93 19.27
CA SER A 885 7.12 42.48 20.63
C SER A 885 6.08 41.72 21.48
N SER A 886 6.12 41.87 22.81
CA SER A 886 5.08 41.29 23.68
C SER A 886 3.68 41.64 23.16
N HIS A 887 2.90 40.61 22.85
CA HIS A 887 1.59 40.71 22.23
C HIS A 887 0.61 39.76 22.92
N SER A 888 -0.67 40.13 22.90
CA SER A 888 -1.75 39.33 23.47
C SER A 888 -2.55 38.73 22.33
N TYR A 889 -2.72 37.41 22.32
CA TYR A 889 -3.46 36.68 21.30
C TYR A 889 -4.79 36.18 21.87
N SER A 890 -5.86 36.33 21.10
CA SER A 890 -7.16 35.81 21.47
C SER A 890 -7.27 34.33 21.12
N THR A 891 -7.93 33.57 22.00
CA THR A 891 -8.13 32.12 21.83
C THR A 891 -9.57 31.81 21.44
N LEU A 892 -9.81 30.62 20.89
CA LEU A 892 -11.15 30.16 20.53
C LEU A 892 -12.09 29.99 21.74
N GLU A 893 -11.53 29.91 22.96
CA GLU A 893 -12.31 29.93 24.20
C GLU A 893 -12.83 31.33 24.54
N GLY A 894 -12.15 32.38 24.04
CA GLY A 894 -12.46 33.80 24.27
C GLY A 894 -11.58 34.48 25.31
N SER A 895 -10.66 33.75 25.96
CA SER A 895 -9.62 34.31 26.82
C SER A 895 -8.34 34.60 26.06
N ASP A 896 -7.52 35.50 26.58
CA ASP A 896 -6.27 35.90 25.93
C ASP A 896 -5.05 35.17 26.49
N LEU A 897 -4.05 34.98 25.63
CA LEU A 897 -2.71 34.49 25.91
C LEU A 897 -1.68 35.59 25.68
N THR A 898 -0.86 35.86 26.67
CA THR A 898 0.19 36.88 26.60
C THR A 898 1.54 36.26 26.31
N LEU A 899 2.21 36.78 25.28
CA LEU A 899 3.56 36.36 24.89
C LEU A 899 4.59 37.30 25.52
N GLU A 900 5.53 36.72 26.25
CA GLU A 900 6.63 37.38 26.92
C GLU A 900 7.96 36.81 26.43
N LYS A 901 8.94 37.67 26.19
CA LYS A 901 10.27 37.26 25.73
C LYS A 901 11.30 37.54 26.82
N ASP A 902 12.07 36.53 27.18
CA ASP A 902 13.14 36.69 28.16
C ASP A 902 14.42 37.26 27.50
N ALA A 903 15.36 37.76 28.31
CA ALA A 903 16.61 38.35 27.84
C ALA A 903 17.48 37.37 27.01
N ASN A 904 17.27 36.06 27.21
CA ASN A 904 17.95 34.98 26.50
C ASN A 904 17.29 34.63 25.15
N GLY A 905 16.21 35.30 24.76
CA GLY A 905 15.51 35.07 23.50
C GLY A 905 14.49 33.94 23.52
N THR A 906 14.34 33.23 24.64
CA THR A 906 13.27 32.25 24.86
C THR A 906 11.92 32.94 24.99
N VAL A 907 10.89 32.31 24.44
CA VAL A 907 9.53 32.85 24.39
C VAL A 907 8.67 32.08 25.39
N PHE A 908 8.02 32.81 26.28
CA PHE A 908 7.10 32.28 27.26
C PHE A 908 5.68 32.76 26.96
N LEU A 909 4.70 31.89 27.17
CA LEU A 909 3.28 32.22 27.14
C LEU A 909 2.72 32.16 28.56
N SER A 910 1.89 33.14 28.90
CA SER A 910 1.15 33.20 30.15
C SER A 910 -0.34 33.29 29.85
N ALA A 911 -1.15 32.63 30.68
CA ALA A 911 -2.60 32.67 30.59
C ALA A 911 -3.19 33.65 31.60
N SER A 912 -4.36 34.20 31.29
CA SER A 912 -5.12 35.04 32.22
C SER A 912 -5.67 34.30 33.45
N GLY A 913 -5.60 32.97 33.48
CA GLY A 913 -6.09 32.11 34.56
C GLY A 913 -5.02 31.17 35.13
N GLY A 914 -5.46 30.13 35.86
CA GLY A 914 -4.57 29.16 36.48
C GLY A 914 -3.93 29.65 37.78
N TRP A 915 -2.68 29.25 38.03
CA TRP A 915 -1.94 29.65 39.23
C TRP A 915 -1.09 30.89 38.99
N ALA A 916 -0.88 31.69 40.03
CA ALA A 916 -0.02 32.87 39.96
C ALA A 916 1.41 32.49 39.54
N GLY A 917 1.93 33.13 38.49
CA GLY A 917 3.27 32.88 37.94
C GLY A 917 3.37 31.68 37.00
N MET A 918 2.25 31.04 36.64
CA MET A 918 2.22 29.96 35.66
C MET A 918 2.58 30.51 34.26
N ARG A 919 3.69 30.03 33.72
CA ARG A 919 4.15 30.33 32.35
C ARG A 919 4.60 29.03 31.68
N THR A 920 4.45 28.98 30.37
CA THR A 920 4.86 27.84 29.53
C THR A 920 5.87 28.30 28.50
N GLU A 921 6.90 27.52 28.24
CA GLU A 921 7.87 27.79 27.18
C GLU A 921 7.27 27.39 25.83
N LEU A 922 7.37 28.29 24.85
CA LEU A 922 6.95 28.06 23.47
C LEU A 922 8.14 27.52 22.66
N TYR A 923 7.95 26.38 22.02
CA TYR A 923 8.86 25.83 21.03
C TYR A 923 8.34 26.18 19.63
N PRO A 924 8.82 27.27 19.01
CA PRO A 924 8.31 27.73 17.73
C PRO A 924 8.69 26.73 16.63
N LYS A 925 7.67 26.17 15.96
CA LYS A 925 7.86 25.17 14.91
C LYS A 925 6.73 25.30 13.91
N ASN A 926 7.05 25.43 12.62
CA ASN A 926 6.03 25.60 11.58
C ASN A 926 5.45 24.27 11.10
N THR A 927 4.77 23.54 11.98
CA THR A 927 4.04 22.34 11.55
C THR A 927 2.75 22.78 10.84
N LEU A 928 2.81 22.89 9.50
CA LEU A 928 1.73 23.40 8.66
C LEU A 928 0.50 22.48 8.68
N THR A 929 -0.68 23.07 8.60
CA THR A 929 -1.98 22.36 8.60
C THR A 929 -2.96 23.00 7.60
N GLU A 930 -4.09 22.33 7.33
CA GLU A 930 -5.14 22.86 6.45
C GLU A 930 -5.74 24.20 6.95
N THR A 931 -5.78 24.41 8.27
CA THR A 931 -6.42 25.60 8.89
C THR A 931 -5.44 26.62 9.47
N GLY A 932 -4.16 26.30 9.53
CA GLY A 932 -3.13 27.17 10.13
C GLY A 932 -1.84 26.41 10.44
N VAL A 933 -1.32 26.55 11.66
CA VAL A 933 -0.01 25.99 12.08
C VAL A 933 -0.05 25.49 13.52
N ILE A 934 0.76 24.47 13.84
CA ILE A 934 0.91 23.92 15.19
C ILE A 934 2.25 24.32 15.77
N HIS A 935 2.25 24.86 16.99
CA HIS A 935 3.44 25.07 17.82
C HIS A 935 3.40 24.19 19.07
N GLU A 936 4.56 23.87 19.62
CA GLU A 936 4.67 22.99 20.79
C GLU A 936 4.93 23.80 22.07
N LEU A 937 4.44 23.31 23.21
CA LEU A 937 4.57 23.97 24.53
C LEU A 937 5.17 23.04 25.58
N SER A 938 5.86 23.60 26.57
CA SER A 938 6.39 22.84 27.71
C SER A 938 5.29 22.38 28.68
N ASP A 939 4.34 23.26 28.97
CA ASP A 939 3.33 23.11 30.03
C ASP A 939 1.92 23.52 29.55
N LEU A 940 0.89 22.97 30.20
CA LEU A 940 -0.52 23.15 29.84
C LEU A 940 -1.10 24.37 30.57
N LEU A 941 -1.75 25.27 29.83
CA LEU A 941 -2.32 26.51 30.37
C LEU A 941 -3.80 26.36 30.78
N ILE A 942 -4.17 26.90 31.94
CA ILE A 942 -5.55 26.85 32.44
C ILE A 942 -6.22 28.22 32.26
N PRO A 943 -7.33 28.32 31.49
CA PRO A 943 -8.03 29.59 31.32
C PRO A 943 -8.75 30.02 32.60
N ARG A 944 -9.01 31.32 32.74
CA ARG A 944 -9.71 31.91 33.90
C ARG A 944 -11.14 31.43 34.10
N SER A 945 -11.73 30.79 33.10
CA SER A 945 -13.10 30.27 33.11
C SER A 945 -13.21 28.87 33.74
N VAL A 946 -12.08 28.29 34.16
CA VAL A 946 -11.98 26.96 34.77
C VAL A 946 -11.51 27.08 36.21
N ASP A 947 -12.46 26.97 37.13
CA ASP A 947 -12.19 26.95 38.57
C ASP A 947 -11.95 25.52 39.06
N LEU A 948 -10.75 25.24 39.56
CA LEU A 948 -10.37 23.99 40.21
C LEU A 948 -10.54 24.17 41.72
N THR A 949 -11.74 23.86 42.22
CA THR A 949 -12.06 23.88 43.65
C THR A 949 -11.54 22.62 44.36
N ALA A 950 -11.34 22.69 45.68
CA ALA A 950 -10.95 21.51 46.47
C ALA A 950 -12.00 20.38 46.35
N GLY A 951 -13.29 20.70 46.27
CA GLY A 951 -14.35 19.71 46.07
C GLY A 951 -14.24 18.94 44.75
N LYS A 952 -13.86 19.61 43.66
CA LYS A 952 -13.57 18.95 42.37
C LYS A 952 -12.40 17.97 42.49
N LEU A 953 -11.34 18.37 43.19
CA LEU A 953 -10.16 17.54 43.43
C LEU A 953 -10.44 16.37 44.39
N VAL A 954 -11.27 16.55 45.41
CA VAL A 954 -11.74 15.47 46.32
C VAL A 954 -12.49 14.39 45.53
N LYS A 955 -13.35 14.81 44.60
CA LYS A 955 -14.05 13.87 43.72
C LYS A 955 -13.07 13.10 42.84
N ALA A 956 -12.05 13.76 42.28
CA ALA A 956 -10.99 13.10 41.52
C ALA A 956 -10.15 12.13 42.37
N ALA A 957 -9.95 12.45 43.65
CA ALA A 957 -9.26 11.60 44.64
C ALA A 957 -10.11 10.40 45.13
N LYS A 958 -11.31 10.16 44.56
CA LYS A 958 -12.25 9.14 45.05
C LYS A 958 -12.53 9.27 46.55
N GLY A 959 -12.69 10.50 47.04
CA GLY A 959 -12.96 10.82 48.45
C GLY A 959 -14.38 11.33 48.67
N SER A 960 -15.38 10.74 48.00
CA SER A 960 -16.78 11.20 48.09
C SER A 960 -17.33 11.11 49.53
N THR A 961 -16.88 10.11 50.29
CA THR A 961 -17.17 9.93 51.72
C THR A 961 -16.59 11.07 52.52
N MET A 962 -15.31 11.40 52.30
CA MET A 962 -14.65 12.54 52.97
C MET A 962 -15.33 13.87 52.61
N GLY A 963 -15.67 14.09 51.35
CA GLY A 963 -16.43 15.28 50.94
C GLY A 963 -17.79 15.40 51.65
N THR A 964 -18.48 14.27 51.87
CA THR A 964 -19.74 14.22 52.62
C THR A 964 -19.52 14.53 54.11
N LEU A 965 -18.45 14.01 54.71
CA LEU A 965 -18.08 14.30 56.10
C LEU A 965 -17.77 15.79 56.29
N VAL A 966 -16.99 16.38 55.39
CA VAL A 966 -16.63 17.81 55.39
C VAL A 966 -17.89 18.69 55.28
N SER A 967 -18.81 18.35 54.37
CA SER A 967 -20.09 19.06 54.23
C SER A 967 -20.96 18.94 55.49
N LYS A 968 -21.14 17.73 56.04
CA LYS A 968 -21.94 17.51 57.26
C LYS A 968 -21.33 18.14 58.52
N ALA A 969 -20.01 18.29 58.57
CA ALA A 969 -19.31 18.97 59.66
C ALA A 969 -19.38 20.50 59.57
N GLY A 970 -19.99 21.08 58.53
CA GLY A 970 -20.13 22.53 58.35
C GLY A 970 -18.92 23.22 57.70
N PHE A 971 -18.04 22.44 57.03
CA PHE A 971 -16.84 22.94 56.33
C PHE A 971 -17.01 22.99 54.81
N GLU A 972 -18.24 23.14 54.31
CA GLU A 972 -18.54 23.16 52.86
C GLU A 972 -17.78 24.29 52.11
N TRP A 973 -17.56 25.43 52.76
CA TRP A 973 -16.78 26.55 52.22
C TRP A 973 -15.33 26.18 51.85
N VAL A 974 -14.74 25.18 52.54
CA VAL A 974 -13.41 24.63 52.18
C VAL A 974 -13.46 23.93 50.83
N LEU A 975 -14.51 23.14 50.57
CA LEU A 975 -14.69 22.43 49.29
C LEU A 975 -14.91 23.41 48.14
N ASN A 976 -15.55 24.56 48.41
CA ASN A 976 -15.77 25.62 47.43
C ASN A 976 -14.55 26.54 47.25
N GLY A 977 -13.54 26.45 48.14
CA GLY A 977 -12.36 27.30 48.10
C GLY A 977 -12.63 28.76 48.45
N THR A 978 -13.64 29.01 49.30
CA THR A 978 -14.02 30.34 49.79
C THR A 978 -13.51 30.55 51.22
N ALA A 979 -13.47 31.81 51.68
CA ALA A 979 -13.27 32.11 53.10
C ALA A 979 -14.42 31.55 53.95
N PRO A 980 -14.21 31.31 55.26
CA PRO A 980 -15.30 30.92 56.14
C PRO A 980 -16.41 32.00 56.19
N PRO A 981 -17.68 31.63 56.41
CA PRO A 981 -18.79 32.58 56.44
C PRO A 981 -18.58 33.69 57.48
N GLU A 982 -18.89 34.93 57.10
CA GLU A 982 -18.78 36.11 57.97
C GLU A 982 -19.59 35.92 59.27
N GLY A 983 -18.96 36.20 60.41
CA GLY A 983 -19.58 36.04 61.75
C GLY A 983 -19.60 34.60 62.27
N SER A 984 -19.10 33.62 61.52
CA SER A 984 -18.91 32.24 62.02
C SER A 984 -17.83 32.19 63.11
N ARG A 985 -17.82 31.12 63.92
CA ARG A 985 -16.76 30.90 64.92
C ARG A 985 -15.36 30.89 64.30
N TRP A 986 -15.25 30.49 63.04
CA TRP A 986 -13.99 30.39 62.30
C TRP A 986 -13.47 31.77 61.86
N ASP A 987 -14.37 32.65 61.44
CA ASP A 987 -14.08 34.05 61.13
C ASP A 987 -13.62 34.80 62.40
N GLN A 988 -14.30 34.58 63.53
CA GLN A 988 -13.92 35.14 64.84
C GLN A 988 -12.57 34.60 65.36
N ALA A 989 -12.20 33.37 64.99
CA ALA A 989 -10.90 32.77 65.31
C ALA A 989 -9.74 33.30 64.44
N GLY A 990 -9.99 34.31 63.59
CA GLY A 990 -8.97 34.95 62.75
C GLY A 990 -8.60 34.14 61.50
N MET A 991 -9.44 33.18 61.09
CA MET A 991 -9.22 32.38 59.88
C MET A 991 -9.78 33.11 58.65
N THR A 992 -9.07 34.11 58.13
CA THR A 992 -9.55 34.94 57.01
C THR A 992 -9.11 34.47 55.61
N GLY A 993 -8.27 33.43 55.54
CA GLY A 993 -7.71 32.91 54.28
C GLY A 993 -8.65 31.96 53.53
N ALA A 994 -8.60 32.00 52.20
CA ALA A 994 -9.39 31.11 51.32
C ALA A 994 -8.61 29.87 50.83
N GLY A 995 -7.32 29.75 51.15
CA GLY A 995 -6.46 28.62 50.75
C GLY A 995 -6.35 27.53 51.80
N TRP A 996 -6.77 26.31 51.48
CA TRP A 996 -6.83 25.17 52.41
C TRP A 996 -6.26 23.93 51.75
N THR A 997 -5.47 23.14 52.50
CA THR A 997 -5.05 21.81 52.03
C THR A 997 -5.80 20.73 52.80
N LEU A 998 -6.59 19.94 52.07
CA LEU A 998 -7.32 18.81 52.63
C LEU A 998 -6.55 17.51 52.41
N LEU A 999 -6.22 16.83 53.51
CA LEU A 999 -5.80 15.43 53.49
C LEU A 999 -7.05 14.58 53.26
N CYS A 1000 -7.16 13.98 52.09
CA CYS A 1000 -8.36 13.28 51.65
C CYS A 1000 -8.12 11.77 51.60
N PRO A 1001 -8.64 11.01 52.57
CA PRO A 1001 -8.65 9.55 52.48
C PRO A 1001 -9.50 9.10 51.29
N THR A 1002 -9.09 8.00 50.66
CA THR A 1002 -9.93 7.32 49.66
C THR A 1002 -11.20 6.76 50.28
N ASP A 1003 -12.26 6.59 49.48
CA ASP A 1003 -13.51 5.97 49.93
C ASP A 1003 -13.29 4.55 50.49
N ASP A 1004 -12.30 3.83 49.96
CA ASP A 1004 -11.90 2.51 50.45
C ASP A 1004 -11.33 2.54 51.88
N ALA A 1005 -10.73 3.65 52.31
CA ALA A 1005 -10.19 3.82 53.65
C ALA A 1005 -11.28 3.85 54.73
N PHE A 1006 -12.53 4.12 54.35
CA PHE A 1006 -13.68 4.16 55.27
C PHE A 1006 -14.43 2.82 55.40
N LYS A 1007 -13.96 1.73 54.77
CA LYS A 1007 -14.67 0.43 54.77
C LYS A 1007 -14.94 -0.14 56.16
N ASP A 1008 -14.01 0.05 57.08
CA ASP A 1008 -14.10 -0.47 58.45
C ASP A 1008 -14.76 0.52 59.43
N TYR A 1009 -15.26 1.67 58.94
CA TYR A 1009 -15.90 2.69 59.77
C TYR A 1009 -17.43 2.55 59.79
N ASN A 1010 -18.00 2.64 60.99
CA ASN A 1010 -19.45 2.79 61.17
C ASN A 1010 -19.88 4.25 60.91
N LEU A 1011 -20.04 4.61 59.64
CA LEU A 1011 -20.40 5.97 59.23
C LEU A 1011 -21.73 6.45 59.85
N THR A 1012 -22.67 5.54 60.12
CA THR A 1012 -23.97 5.88 60.73
C THR A 1012 -23.78 6.42 62.15
N GLU A 1013 -22.92 5.79 62.93
CA GLU A 1013 -22.58 6.22 64.28
C GLU A 1013 -21.79 7.54 64.25
N LEU A 1014 -20.83 7.66 63.32
CA LEU A 1014 -20.06 8.89 63.15
C LEU A 1014 -20.94 10.10 62.78
N TYR A 1015 -21.97 9.91 61.95
CA TYR A 1015 -22.92 10.98 61.62
C TYR A 1015 -23.83 11.40 62.78
N GLN A 1016 -24.02 10.54 63.79
CA GLN A 1016 -24.80 10.87 64.99
C GLN A 1016 -23.97 11.64 66.02
N ASP A 1017 -22.66 11.40 66.08
CA ASP A 1017 -21.74 12.13 66.96
C ASP A 1017 -21.10 13.32 66.25
N THR A 1018 -21.74 14.48 66.39
CA THR A 1018 -21.26 15.74 65.77
C THR A 1018 -19.87 16.15 66.24
N ARG A 1019 -19.49 15.88 67.50
CA ARG A 1019 -18.17 16.30 68.02
C ARG A 1019 -17.06 15.43 67.46
N ARG A 1020 -17.29 14.12 67.39
CA ARG A 1020 -16.33 13.17 66.82
C ARG A 1020 -16.20 13.31 65.30
N LEU A 1021 -17.30 13.60 64.62
CA LEU A 1021 -17.28 13.95 63.19
C LEU A 1021 -16.44 15.21 62.94
N GLU A 1022 -16.65 16.24 63.75
CA GLU A 1022 -15.93 17.50 63.62
C GLU A 1022 -14.43 17.33 63.88
N SER A 1023 -14.04 16.67 64.98
CA SER A 1023 -12.63 16.44 65.32
C SER A 1023 -11.89 15.63 64.24
N LEU A 1024 -12.56 14.65 63.62
CA LEU A 1024 -12.02 13.89 62.51
C LEU A 1024 -11.76 14.78 61.28
N VAL A 1025 -12.71 15.65 60.91
CA VAL A 1025 -12.57 16.53 59.75
C VAL A 1025 -11.45 17.54 59.97
N VAL A 1026 -11.38 18.18 61.14
CA VAL A 1026 -10.35 19.19 61.42
C VAL A 1026 -8.94 18.61 61.54
N GLN A 1027 -8.79 17.33 61.89
CA GLN A 1027 -7.50 16.61 61.84
C GLN A 1027 -6.94 16.48 60.42
N HIS A 1028 -7.80 16.55 59.40
CA HIS A 1028 -7.43 16.41 57.99
C HIS A 1028 -7.32 17.76 57.26
N LEU A 1029 -7.61 18.87 57.92
CA LEU A 1029 -7.58 20.21 57.34
C LEU A 1029 -6.32 20.95 57.78
N ILE A 1030 -5.53 21.41 56.81
CA ILE A 1030 -4.34 22.22 57.01
C ILE A 1030 -4.64 23.65 56.52
N PRO A 1031 -4.64 24.67 57.41
CA PRO A 1031 -4.82 26.07 57.03
C PRO A 1031 -3.61 26.62 56.27
N MET A 1032 -3.85 27.65 55.45
CA MET A 1032 -2.86 28.33 54.60
C MET A 1032 -1.50 28.58 55.28
N VAL A 1033 -0.42 28.24 54.56
CA VAL A 1033 0.95 28.70 54.85
C VAL A 1033 1.20 30.00 54.06
N PRO A 1034 1.80 31.05 54.67
CA PRO A 1034 2.04 32.32 53.99
C PRO A 1034 2.86 32.16 52.70
N PRO A 1035 2.58 32.95 51.63
CA PRO A 1035 3.23 32.81 50.32
C PRO A 1035 4.76 32.99 50.35
N SER A 1036 5.29 33.74 51.33
CA SER A 1036 6.73 34.01 51.47
C SER A 1036 7.57 32.79 51.84
N LEU A 1037 6.95 31.69 52.29
CA LEU A 1037 7.60 30.41 52.57
C LEU A 1037 7.54 29.43 51.38
N VAL A 1038 6.84 29.80 50.29
CA VAL A 1038 6.76 29.01 49.05
C VAL A 1038 7.91 29.45 48.14
N VAL A 1039 9.10 28.89 48.35
CA VAL A 1039 10.25 29.09 47.46
C VAL A 1039 9.94 28.46 46.09
N ALA A 1040 10.50 29.05 45.02
CA ALA A 1040 10.21 28.78 43.60
C ALA A 1040 10.23 27.29 43.17
N GLU A 1041 10.82 26.37 43.93
CA GLU A 1041 10.88 24.93 43.62
C GLU A 1041 9.52 24.21 43.74
N ALA A 1042 8.57 24.73 44.53
CA ALA A 1042 7.23 24.12 44.68
C ALA A 1042 6.35 24.23 43.42
N LEU A 1043 6.73 25.10 42.46
CA LEU A 1043 5.96 25.40 41.25
C LEU A 1043 6.02 24.29 40.20
N ASN A 1044 7.10 23.50 40.14
CA ASN A 1044 7.33 22.57 39.03
C ASN A 1044 6.41 21.32 39.04
N ASN A 1045 5.76 21.00 40.16
CA ASN A 1045 4.91 19.80 40.30
C ASN A 1045 3.52 20.08 40.92
N ASN A 1046 3.12 21.36 40.96
CA ASN A 1046 1.81 21.81 41.47
C ASN A 1046 1.40 21.15 42.80
N ARG A 1047 2.34 21.07 43.75
CA ARG A 1047 2.10 20.53 45.09
C ARG A 1047 1.33 21.58 45.93
N PRO A 1048 0.29 21.18 46.70
CA PRO A 1048 -0.43 22.09 47.58
C PRO A 1048 0.41 22.64 48.75
N LEU A 1049 1.40 21.88 49.21
CA LEU A 1049 2.30 22.21 50.32
C LEU A 1049 3.66 21.53 50.12
N HIS A 1050 4.67 21.99 50.85
CA HIS A 1050 6.03 21.43 50.83
C HIS A 1050 6.08 20.10 51.61
N MET A 1051 6.61 19.03 51.04
CA MET A 1051 6.61 17.69 51.68
C MET A 1051 8.02 17.20 52.01
N ASP A 1052 8.94 18.08 52.40
CA ASP A 1052 10.29 17.65 52.78
C ASP A 1052 10.29 16.65 53.94
N ASP A 1053 11.38 15.91 54.07
CA ASP A 1053 11.59 15.01 55.19
C ASP A 1053 11.47 15.76 56.53
N SER A 1054 10.52 15.35 57.37
CA SER A 1054 10.16 15.97 58.65
C SER A 1054 9.41 17.32 58.59
N ALA A 1055 8.83 17.69 57.43
CA ALA A 1055 7.96 18.87 57.34
C ALA A 1055 6.73 18.71 58.23
N THR A 1056 6.52 19.67 59.15
CA THR A 1056 5.43 19.64 60.14
C THR A 1056 4.42 20.74 59.86
N TYR A 1057 3.13 20.38 59.85
CA TYR A 1057 2.03 21.31 59.67
C TYR A 1057 1.00 21.19 60.80
N ALA A 1058 0.59 22.33 61.35
CA ALA A 1058 -0.51 22.38 62.30
C ALA A 1058 -1.84 22.20 61.57
N THR A 1059 -2.68 21.28 62.02
CA THR A 1059 -4.04 21.10 61.49
C THR A 1059 -4.99 22.06 62.20
N VAL A 1060 -6.23 22.15 61.71
CA VAL A 1060 -7.28 22.92 62.38
C VAL A 1060 -7.54 22.38 63.79
N LEU A 1061 -7.33 21.07 64.03
CA LEU A 1061 -7.49 20.45 65.35
C LEU A 1061 -6.57 21.06 66.42
N THR A 1062 -5.26 21.21 66.14
CA THR A 1062 -4.30 21.82 67.10
C THR A 1062 -4.70 23.26 67.42
N ARG A 1063 -5.14 24.01 66.40
CA ARG A 1063 -5.43 25.44 66.53
C ARG A 1063 -6.71 25.73 67.32
N ASP A 1064 -7.76 24.92 67.14
CA ASP A 1064 -9.07 25.17 67.75
C ASP A 1064 -9.25 24.45 69.09
N PHE A 1065 -8.76 23.21 69.22
CA PHE A 1065 -8.97 22.38 70.42
C PHE A 1065 -7.77 22.38 71.39
N GLN A 1066 -6.66 23.05 71.06
CA GLN A 1066 -5.40 23.02 71.83
C GLN A 1066 -4.95 21.59 72.19
N GLU A 1067 -5.19 20.63 71.30
CA GLU A 1067 -4.77 19.25 71.51
C GLU A 1067 -3.28 19.07 71.20
N ASP A 1068 -2.53 18.44 72.11
CA ASP A 1068 -1.08 18.18 71.99
C ASP A 1068 -0.71 17.30 70.78
N TYR A 1069 -1.69 16.63 70.15
CA TYR A 1069 -1.51 15.64 69.10
C TYR A 1069 -2.27 15.96 67.80
N GLY A 1070 -2.54 17.24 67.50
CA GLY A 1070 -3.21 17.61 66.25
C GLY A 1070 -2.28 17.82 65.03
N ASP A 1071 -0.98 18.03 65.24
CA ASP A 1071 -0.02 18.32 64.17
C ASP A 1071 0.27 17.10 63.30
N VAL A 1072 0.46 17.30 61.99
CA VAL A 1072 0.87 16.26 61.05
C VAL A 1072 2.30 16.47 60.56
N VAL A 1073 3.02 15.36 60.35
CA VAL A 1073 4.40 15.34 59.86
C VAL A 1073 4.47 14.52 58.59
N PHE A 1074 5.12 15.07 57.56
CA PHE A 1074 5.47 14.36 56.34
C PHE A 1074 6.88 13.77 56.48
N LYS A 1075 7.04 12.51 56.07
CA LYS A 1075 8.33 11.83 55.99
C LYS A 1075 8.48 11.18 54.62
N GLU A 1076 9.64 11.35 54.00
CA GLU A 1076 9.96 10.62 52.78
C GLU A 1076 10.30 9.15 53.11
N VAL A 1077 9.81 8.23 52.29
CA VAL A 1077 10.05 6.81 52.48
C VAL A 1077 11.46 6.47 51.98
N GLU A 1078 12.35 6.09 52.89
CA GLU A 1078 13.76 5.76 52.60
C GLU A 1078 13.94 4.68 51.52
N SER A 1079 12.97 3.76 51.35
CA SER A 1079 13.00 2.71 50.34
C SER A 1079 12.45 3.12 48.96
N ALA A 1080 11.84 4.31 48.84
CA ALA A 1080 11.21 4.79 47.61
C ALA A 1080 11.26 6.34 47.53
N PRO A 1081 12.34 6.92 46.97
CA PRO A 1081 12.46 8.37 46.84
C PRO A 1081 11.30 8.95 46.02
N GLY A 1082 10.70 10.04 46.50
CA GLY A 1082 9.50 10.67 45.97
C GLY A 1082 8.17 10.14 46.54
N SER A 1083 8.19 9.13 47.41
CA SER A 1083 7.01 8.65 48.14
C SER A 1083 7.00 9.23 49.56
N TYR A 1084 5.85 9.75 49.98
CA TYR A 1084 5.70 10.42 51.27
C TYR A 1084 4.69 9.69 52.15
N VAL A 1085 4.93 9.68 53.45
CA VAL A 1085 3.99 9.23 54.48
C VAL A 1085 3.66 10.42 55.37
N VAL A 1086 2.38 10.62 55.65
CA VAL A 1086 1.89 11.62 56.60
C VAL A 1086 1.45 10.91 57.88
N GLY A 1087 1.85 11.42 59.04
CA GLY A 1087 1.45 10.85 60.32
C GLY A 1087 1.25 11.92 61.39
N ILE A 1088 0.55 11.55 62.46
CA ILE A 1088 0.29 12.45 63.59
C ILE A 1088 1.56 12.60 64.44
N LYS A 1089 1.99 13.84 64.67
CA LYS A 1089 3.19 14.17 65.43
C LYS A 1089 3.10 13.63 66.85
N GLY A 1090 4.12 12.89 67.29
CA GLY A 1090 4.18 12.36 68.66
C GLY A 1090 3.31 11.12 68.91
N ALA A 1091 2.43 10.73 67.97
CA ALA A 1091 1.68 9.48 68.06
C ALA A 1091 2.62 8.27 67.84
N ARG A 1092 2.93 7.54 68.92
CA ARG A 1092 3.65 6.26 68.86
C ARG A 1092 2.62 5.13 68.94
N GLY A 1093 2.31 4.54 67.79
CA GLY A 1093 1.26 3.52 67.67
C GLY A 1093 1.57 2.26 68.48
N THR A 1094 0.57 1.78 69.22
CA THR A 1094 0.52 0.40 69.75
C THR A 1094 0.14 -0.61 68.66
N ASN A 1095 -0.57 -0.16 67.62
CA ASN A 1095 -0.80 -0.85 66.35
C ASN A 1095 -0.26 0.02 65.21
N GLY A 1096 0.76 -0.44 64.48
CA GLY A 1096 1.53 0.36 63.52
C GLY A 1096 0.83 0.79 62.22
N LYS A 1097 -0.51 0.93 62.19
CA LYS A 1097 -1.28 1.24 60.97
C LYS A 1097 -2.34 2.35 61.09
N THR A 1098 -2.69 2.84 62.28
CA THR A 1098 -3.88 3.72 62.46
C THR A 1098 -3.56 5.22 62.54
N HIS A 1099 -2.29 5.63 62.69
CA HIS A 1099 -1.91 7.04 62.89
C HIS A 1099 -0.91 7.56 61.83
N ALA A 1100 -0.76 6.82 60.73
CA ALA A 1100 0.05 7.22 59.57
C ALA A 1100 -0.62 6.72 58.29
N ALA A 1101 -0.51 7.50 57.22
CA ALA A 1101 -1.07 7.23 55.92
C ALA A 1101 -0.04 7.54 54.81
N THR A 1102 -0.03 6.74 53.76
CA THR A 1102 0.79 6.96 52.57
C THR A 1102 0.13 8.01 51.68
N VAL A 1103 0.91 8.98 51.20
CA VAL A 1103 0.47 9.94 50.19
C VAL A 1103 0.41 9.25 48.83
N MET A 1104 -0.77 9.22 48.23
CA MET A 1104 -1.02 8.56 46.95
C MET A 1104 -0.91 9.53 45.77
N ALA A 1105 -1.47 10.74 45.92
CA ALA A 1105 -1.53 11.75 44.86
C ALA A 1105 -1.79 13.14 45.46
N TRP A 1106 -1.62 14.18 44.66
CA TRP A 1106 -1.97 15.56 45.04
C TRP A 1106 -2.48 16.37 43.85
N GLY A 1107 -3.11 17.49 44.16
CA GLY A 1107 -3.51 18.51 43.20
C GLY A 1107 -3.78 19.84 43.88
N ARG A 1108 -3.33 20.93 43.25
CA ARG A 1108 -3.47 22.29 43.75
C ARG A 1108 -4.78 22.92 43.25
N SER A 1109 -5.48 23.68 44.10
CA SER A 1109 -6.66 24.44 43.68
C SER A 1109 -6.28 25.74 42.99
N THR A 1110 -7.13 26.25 42.07
CA THR A 1110 -6.98 27.59 41.49
C THR A 1110 -7.77 28.64 42.28
N THR A 1111 -8.77 28.22 43.06
CA THR A 1111 -9.51 29.08 43.99
C THR A 1111 -8.67 29.47 45.20
N GLY A 1112 -9.04 30.56 45.89
CA GLY A 1112 -8.34 31.01 47.11
C GLY A 1112 -6.94 31.60 46.86
N GLY A 1113 -6.77 32.33 45.75
CA GLY A 1113 -5.48 32.89 45.33
C GLY A 1113 -4.50 31.84 44.80
N GLY A 1114 -5.02 30.65 44.42
CA GLY A 1114 -4.22 29.53 43.96
C GLY A 1114 -3.38 28.90 45.06
N THR A 1115 -3.75 29.04 46.34
CA THR A 1115 -3.01 28.45 47.47
C THR A 1115 -3.84 27.35 48.13
N GLY A 1116 -3.22 26.21 48.46
CA GLY A 1116 -3.94 25.02 48.96
C GLY A 1116 -4.30 23.99 47.88
N GLY A 1117 -5.11 22.99 48.24
CA GLY A 1117 -5.47 21.89 47.37
C GLY A 1117 -5.87 20.62 48.12
N VAL A 1118 -5.64 19.47 47.49
CA VAL A 1118 -5.98 18.16 48.04
C VAL A 1118 -4.77 17.24 47.97
N ILE A 1119 -4.54 16.49 49.04
CA ILE A 1119 -3.56 15.41 49.10
C ILE A 1119 -4.33 14.13 49.37
N GLN A 1120 -4.28 13.19 48.44
CA GLN A 1120 -4.93 11.90 48.57
C GLN A 1120 -4.09 10.98 49.45
N ILE A 1121 -4.71 10.36 50.44
CA ILE A 1121 -4.08 9.42 51.38
C ILE A 1121 -4.80 8.07 51.42
N ASP A 1122 -4.08 7.01 51.76
CA ASP A 1122 -4.59 5.63 51.75
C ASP A 1122 -5.34 5.21 53.02
N GLN A 1123 -5.23 5.98 54.10
CA GLN A 1123 -5.82 5.69 55.42
C GLN A 1123 -6.43 6.96 56.03
N VAL A 1124 -7.42 6.78 56.91
CA VAL A 1124 -8.02 7.87 57.69
C VAL A 1124 -7.13 8.15 58.91
N LEU A 1125 -6.75 9.42 59.13
CA LEU A 1125 -5.99 9.85 60.31
C LEU A 1125 -6.95 10.13 61.48
N GLU A 1126 -7.09 9.18 62.40
CA GLU A 1126 -7.90 9.39 63.60
C GLU A 1126 -7.17 10.30 64.62
N PRO A 1127 -7.86 11.27 65.24
CA PRO A 1127 -7.31 12.05 66.35
C PRO A 1127 -6.76 11.13 67.45
N TYR A 1128 -5.50 11.34 67.83
CA TYR A 1128 -4.81 10.47 68.78
C TYR A 1128 -5.07 10.89 70.23
N TYR A 1129 -5.75 10.01 70.98
CA TYR A 1129 -5.89 10.15 72.43
C TYR A 1129 -4.99 9.13 73.14
N PRO A 1130 -4.07 9.56 74.03
CA PRO A 1130 -3.22 8.62 74.75
C PRO A 1130 -4.06 7.73 75.69
N GLY A 1131 -3.81 6.42 75.68
CA GLY A 1131 -4.53 5.48 76.54
C GLY A 1131 -4.35 5.78 78.05
N PRO A 1132 -5.28 5.31 78.90
CA PRO A 1132 -5.32 5.67 80.33
C PRO A 1132 -4.04 5.28 81.09
N TRP A 1133 -3.32 4.23 80.65
CA TRP A 1133 -2.03 3.85 81.22
C TRP A 1133 -0.93 4.90 80.99
N ARG A 1134 -0.95 5.63 79.87
CA ARG A 1134 0.05 6.66 79.56
C ARG A 1134 -0.24 7.96 80.33
N GLN A 1135 -1.51 8.25 80.57
CA GLN A 1135 -1.96 9.43 81.31
C GLN A 1135 -1.92 9.23 82.84
N TYR A 1136 -2.21 8.02 83.34
CA TYR A 1136 -2.36 7.72 84.78
C TYR A 1136 -1.49 6.57 85.31
N GLY A 1137 -0.76 5.84 84.46
CA GLY A 1137 -0.01 4.65 84.86
C GLY A 1137 1.21 4.93 85.72
N ALA A 1138 1.96 6.01 85.45
CA ALA A 1138 3.09 6.40 86.31
C ALA A 1138 2.64 6.76 87.75
N PRO A 1139 1.60 7.61 87.96
CA PRO A 1139 1.01 7.81 89.28
C PRO A 1139 0.51 6.52 89.94
N ALA A 1140 -0.15 5.63 89.19
CA ALA A 1140 -0.70 4.38 89.71
C ALA A 1140 0.40 3.39 90.16
N VAL A 1141 1.48 3.25 89.38
CA VAL A 1141 2.62 2.37 89.71
C VAL A 1141 3.37 2.89 90.94
N VAL A 1142 3.58 4.20 91.05
CA VAL A 1142 4.19 4.82 92.24
C VAL A 1142 3.29 4.61 93.47
N GLY A 1143 1.97 4.74 93.32
CA GLY A 1143 1.02 4.47 94.40
C GLY A 1143 1.07 3.01 94.88
N VAL A 1144 1.05 2.04 93.96
CA VAL A 1144 1.09 0.60 94.28
C VAL A 1144 2.43 0.19 94.90
N LEU A 1145 3.57 0.66 94.36
CA LEU A 1145 4.89 0.41 94.94
C LEU A 1145 5.04 1.02 96.33
N GLY A 1146 4.47 2.22 96.55
CA GLY A 1146 4.42 2.84 97.87
C GLY A 1146 3.68 1.98 98.90
N ILE A 1147 2.52 1.42 98.53
CA ILE A 1147 1.75 0.51 99.40
C ILE A 1147 2.54 -0.77 99.71
N ILE A 1148 3.20 -1.38 98.71
CA ILE A 1148 4.00 -2.60 98.90
C ILE A 1148 5.19 -2.34 99.85
N LEU A 1149 5.88 -1.21 99.71
CA LEU A 1149 6.99 -0.83 100.59
C LEU A 1149 6.53 -0.62 102.04
N ILE A 1150 5.36 0.00 102.24
CA ILE A 1150 4.77 0.16 103.58
C ILE A 1150 4.45 -1.21 104.19
N VAL A 1151 3.83 -2.11 103.42
CA VAL A 1151 3.52 -3.48 103.89
C VAL A 1151 4.79 -4.27 104.24
N LEU A 1152 5.82 -4.20 103.41
CA LEU A 1152 7.11 -4.85 103.67
C LEU A 1152 7.82 -4.26 104.90
N PHE A 1153 7.74 -2.95 105.11
CA PHE A 1153 8.27 -2.31 106.31
C PHE A 1153 7.59 -2.84 107.59
N PHE A 1154 6.26 -2.89 107.62
CA PHE A 1154 5.52 -3.42 108.78
C PHE A 1154 5.76 -4.92 108.98
N LEU A 1155 5.85 -5.72 107.92
CA LEU A 1155 6.22 -7.14 108.02
C LEU A 1155 7.65 -7.32 108.57
N GLY A 1156 8.58 -6.46 108.17
CA GLY A 1156 9.96 -6.43 108.70
C GLY A 1156 10.02 -6.08 110.18
N VAL A 1157 9.26 -5.07 110.63
CA VAL A 1157 9.15 -4.69 112.05
C VAL A 1157 8.59 -5.85 112.88
N THR A 1158 7.54 -6.52 112.38
CA THR A 1158 6.95 -7.68 113.06
C THR A 1158 7.91 -8.88 113.14
N TRP A 1159 8.78 -9.05 112.15
CA TRP A 1159 9.78 -10.12 112.13
C TRP A 1159 10.94 -9.87 113.10
N VAL A 1160 11.39 -8.62 113.22
CA VAL A 1160 12.46 -8.22 114.17
C VAL A 1160 11.97 -8.26 115.61
N MET A 1161 10.74 -7.80 115.88
CA MET A 1161 10.12 -7.83 117.22
C MET A 1161 9.84 -9.25 117.76
N ARG A 1162 9.81 -10.28 116.90
CA ARG A 1162 9.60 -11.68 117.30
C ARG A 1162 10.88 -12.44 117.64
N ARG A 1163 12.07 -11.84 117.44
CA ARG A 1163 13.35 -12.57 117.53
C ARG A 1163 14.10 -12.42 118.86
N ASP A 1164 13.79 -11.41 119.68
CA ASP A 1164 14.49 -11.15 120.95
C ASP A 1164 13.55 -10.64 122.05
N THR A 1165 13.00 -11.54 122.89
CA THR A 1165 12.51 -11.18 124.25
C THR A 1165 12.53 -12.37 125.22
N THR A 1166 13.71 -12.70 125.76
CA THR A 1166 14.00 -13.27 127.11
C THR A 1166 15.52 -13.08 127.30
N GLU A 1167 16.13 -12.34 128.22
CA GLU A 1167 15.80 -11.56 129.43
C GLU A 1167 16.90 -10.48 129.56
N ALA A 1168 16.58 -9.27 130.04
CA ALA A 1168 17.39 -8.51 131.01
C ALA A 1168 16.75 -7.14 131.29
N THR A 1169 16.20 -7.05 132.51
CA THR A 1169 16.07 -5.90 133.41
C THR A 1169 16.94 -4.67 133.10
N TYR A 1170 16.35 -3.46 133.20
CA TYR A 1170 16.74 -2.45 134.19
C TYR A 1170 15.76 -1.25 134.20
N GLU A 1171 15.31 -0.88 135.39
CA GLU A 1171 14.67 0.40 135.71
C GLU A 1171 15.64 1.57 135.51
N PRO A 1172 15.13 2.82 135.52
CA PRO A 1172 15.65 3.73 136.53
C PRO A 1172 14.56 4.40 137.35
N VAL A 1173 14.81 4.33 138.65
CA VAL A 1173 14.21 5.06 139.75
C VAL A 1173 14.50 6.56 139.61
N GLY A 1174 13.45 7.37 139.81
CA GLY A 1174 13.54 8.55 140.67
C GLY A 1174 13.67 9.91 139.98
N GLY A 1175 12.66 10.73 140.21
CA GLY A 1175 12.94 11.93 141.00
C GLY A 1175 12.26 13.22 140.57
N PHE A 1176 11.11 13.47 141.20
CA PHE A 1176 10.59 14.77 141.66
C PHE A 1176 10.22 15.83 140.59
N GLY A 1177 9.05 16.45 140.64
CA GLY A 1177 8.00 16.45 141.65
C GLY A 1177 7.24 17.78 141.63
N ARG A 1178 6.15 17.80 142.39
CA ARG A 1178 5.28 18.92 142.78
C ARG A 1178 4.33 19.46 141.70
N ASN A 1179 3.09 19.80 142.01
CA ASN A 1179 2.21 19.62 143.18
C ASN A 1179 0.91 20.37 142.81
N GLU A 1180 -0.15 20.08 143.58
CA GLU A 1180 -1.29 20.99 143.85
C GLU A 1180 -2.30 21.17 142.69
N GLU A 1181 -3.62 21.17 142.91
CA GLU A 1181 -4.45 21.12 144.11
C GLU A 1181 -5.91 20.84 143.66
N ASP A 1182 -6.75 20.39 144.60
CA ASP A 1182 -8.21 20.36 144.49
C ASP A 1182 -8.80 21.78 144.36
N ASP A 1183 -9.76 21.99 143.43
CA ASP A 1183 -11.05 22.70 143.60
C ASP A 1183 -11.87 22.70 142.30
#